data_AF-A0ABD2Q1T0-F1
#
_entry.id   AF-A0ABD2Q1T0-F1
#
_cell.length_a   1.000
_cell.length_b   1.000
_cell.length_c   1.000
_cell.angle_alpha   90.00
_cell.angle_beta   90.00
_cell.angle_gamma   90.00
#
_symmetry.space_group_name_H-M   'P 1'
#
loop_
_entity.id
_entity.type
_entity.pdbx_description
1 polymer ?
#
loop_
_entity_poly.entity_id
_entity_poly.type
_entity_poly.pdbx_seq_one_letter_code
_entity_poly.pdbx_strand_id
1 'polypeptide(L)'
;MKMTQEAIPIMARNSNLVNVSSMMSLMTLQKLTEEKYHKVMFAKSLEDCDDFMNNFVMCAKDGKLGNDSWPATAYGMSKLGLTRATMVLAESLKSDPRSILLVSCCPGYVNTDMSSHKGPLTIEQGALTPVYCAHLRDMNLQGRFFSNQHVANWDKDSTEKLVPAKPKSQMVKKAVLASSQKHVYENKPPKPISDTCKAWLQSLEGARQTFSSEKQFQFDERRSRVICGENSMPKDMESVLYWMNRDQRVHDNWAFIKAQQLGFEFRVPLHVCFLVNPVYVVNTARHMKFLLKGLRLIETECKEHKIGFHLLVANASKKRTNEGEMVDSPAKNIVDLVKELKVGTLITDFNPLREDMKLMNEIKNKLNGSVPMVQVDAHNVVPAWIASDKMEVGARTLRPKIHKLIPEFLSEFPPLVQHNPPAKQTKEIDWQKVTKGIESSWDSSVEELLWCEPGYERGMQTFFEFIDNGLVDFNEKRNDPTQPSLSNISPWLRFGHISGQRCAFEAAKQRKVSKNKDGADSFIEESVVRRELADNFCFYAPEYDNIKGAAKWAQETLNLHKKDERSPSYSERQIIEAETGDDLWNAAQRQLKQVGKMHGFLRMYWAKKILEWTAAGPEEAIRIALYLNDRYSIDGFCPNGFTGVMWSICGVHDQGWGERPIFGKIRFMNYQGCQRKFNIPAFIECYPPKTK
;
A
#
# COMPACT_ATOMS: atom_id res chain seq x y z
N MET A 1 22.67 34.40 -23.74
CA MET A 1 22.70 34.61 -22.27
C MET A 1 21.65 35.60 -21.76
N LYS A 2 21.10 36.48 -22.61
CA LYS A 2 20.06 37.46 -22.25
C LYS A 2 18.90 36.90 -21.43
N MET A 3 18.30 35.77 -21.83
CA MET A 3 17.23 35.11 -21.06
C MET A 3 17.65 34.77 -19.61
N THR A 4 18.85 34.26 -19.42
CA THR A 4 19.40 33.96 -18.08
C THR A 4 19.57 35.24 -17.26
N GLN A 5 20.05 36.32 -17.87
CA GLN A 5 20.22 37.61 -17.21
C GLN A 5 18.88 38.22 -16.79
N GLU A 6 17.84 38.11 -17.63
CA GLU A 6 16.50 38.62 -17.31
C GLU A 6 15.77 37.77 -16.27
N ALA A 7 16.08 36.48 -16.18
CA ALA A 7 15.52 35.62 -15.13
C ALA A 7 16.08 35.98 -13.74
N ILE A 8 17.36 36.33 -13.62
CA ILE A 8 18.02 36.56 -12.32
C ILE A 8 17.28 37.57 -11.40
N PRO A 9 16.82 38.73 -11.87
CA PRO A 9 16.05 39.66 -11.03
C PRO A 9 14.77 39.07 -10.41
N ILE A 10 14.10 38.16 -11.11
CA ILE A 10 12.83 37.55 -10.65
C ILE A 10 13.02 36.24 -9.89
N MET A 11 14.26 35.75 -9.75
CA MET A 11 14.56 34.53 -9.02
C MET A 11 14.40 34.71 -7.50
N ALA A 12 13.71 33.76 -6.88
CA ALA A 12 13.52 33.69 -5.43
C ALA A 12 14.81 33.31 -4.69
N ARG A 13 14.83 33.51 -3.36
CA ARG A 13 15.94 33.07 -2.50
C ARG A 13 16.13 31.55 -2.56
N ASN A 14 17.38 31.09 -2.55
CA ASN A 14 17.79 29.68 -2.60
C ASN A 14 17.31 28.94 -3.86
N SER A 15 17.18 29.65 -4.98
CA SER A 15 16.75 29.09 -6.26
C SER A 15 17.94 28.67 -7.12
N ASN A 16 17.66 27.81 -8.10
CA ASN A 16 18.67 27.35 -9.05
C ASN A 16 18.31 27.79 -10.46
N LEU A 17 19.31 28.20 -11.22
CA LEU A 17 19.21 28.41 -12.66
C LEU A 17 20.12 27.41 -13.36
N VAL A 18 19.53 26.57 -14.21
CA VAL A 18 20.24 25.49 -14.89
C VAL A 18 20.25 25.75 -16.39
N ASN A 19 21.42 26.05 -16.93
CA ASN A 19 21.60 26.18 -18.37
C ASN A 19 21.87 24.80 -19.01
N VAL A 20 20.97 24.36 -19.89
CA VAL A 20 21.10 23.07 -20.58
C VAL A 20 22.08 23.18 -21.75
N SER A 21 23.31 22.77 -21.49
CA SER A 21 24.42 22.71 -22.42
C SER A 21 24.61 21.28 -22.99
N SER A 22 25.82 20.88 -23.36
CA SER A 22 26.14 19.57 -23.92
C SER A 22 27.61 19.22 -23.70
N MET A 23 27.96 17.93 -23.60
CA MET A 23 29.36 17.45 -23.66
C MET A 23 30.06 17.86 -24.96
N MET A 24 29.29 18.23 -26.00
CA MET A 24 29.85 18.86 -27.19
C MET A 24 30.60 20.16 -26.90
N SER A 25 30.32 20.85 -25.79
CA SER A 25 31.08 22.01 -25.35
C SER A 25 32.54 21.64 -25.05
N LEU A 26 32.76 20.56 -24.30
CA LEU A 26 34.09 20.05 -23.95
C LEU A 26 34.83 19.52 -25.18
N MET A 27 34.17 18.72 -26.01
CA MET A 27 34.78 18.21 -27.26
C MET A 27 35.17 19.33 -28.22
N THR A 28 34.44 20.44 -28.22
CA THR A 28 34.76 21.61 -29.04
C THR A 28 35.91 22.41 -28.43
N LEU A 29 35.94 22.54 -27.09
CA LEU A 29 37.02 23.18 -26.34
C LEU A 29 38.36 22.49 -26.62
N GLN A 30 38.36 21.16 -26.64
CA GLN A 30 39.54 20.32 -26.94
C GLN A 30 40.10 20.53 -28.35
N LYS A 31 39.26 20.97 -29.29
CA LYS A 31 39.64 21.20 -30.70
C LYS A 31 40.10 22.63 -30.99
N LEU A 32 40.08 23.52 -29.99
CA LEU A 32 40.60 24.88 -30.16
C LEU A 32 42.13 24.88 -30.20
N THR A 33 42.70 25.83 -30.94
CA THR A 33 44.12 26.17 -30.81
C THR A 33 44.41 26.69 -29.39
N GLU A 34 45.66 26.61 -28.94
CA GLU A 34 46.04 27.12 -27.60
C GLU A 34 45.63 28.58 -27.39
N GLU A 35 45.88 29.43 -28.39
CA GLU A 35 45.49 30.85 -28.34
C GLU A 35 43.98 31.03 -28.09
N LYS A 36 43.14 30.25 -28.78
CA LYS A 36 41.68 30.36 -28.68
C LYS A 36 41.15 29.73 -27.40
N TYR A 37 41.74 28.62 -26.98
CA TYR A 37 41.45 28.01 -25.69
C TYR A 37 41.73 29.00 -24.55
N HIS A 38 42.90 29.64 -24.53
CA HIS A 38 43.23 30.66 -23.55
C HIS A 38 42.25 31.84 -23.60
N LYS A 39 41.93 32.35 -24.79
CA LYS A 39 40.97 33.46 -24.96
C LYS A 39 39.60 33.13 -24.32
N VAL A 40 39.07 31.93 -24.54
CA VAL A 40 37.75 31.58 -23.99
C VAL A 40 37.80 31.18 -22.51
N MET A 41 38.83 30.46 -22.06
CA MET A 41 38.96 30.03 -20.66
C MET A 41 39.20 31.18 -19.69
N PHE A 42 39.86 32.25 -20.15
CA PHE A 42 40.19 33.41 -19.34
C PHE A 42 39.28 34.62 -19.61
N ALA A 43 38.18 34.45 -20.38
CA ALA A 43 37.15 35.46 -20.54
C ALA A 43 36.61 35.91 -19.17
N LYS A 44 36.66 37.21 -18.87
CA LYS A 44 36.27 37.78 -17.57
C LYS A 44 34.86 38.37 -17.58
N SER A 45 34.34 38.66 -18.75
CA SER A 45 33.03 39.28 -18.94
C SER A 45 32.15 38.50 -19.93
N LEU A 46 30.86 38.82 -19.95
CA LEU A 46 29.96 38.31 -20.99
C LEU A 46 30.27 38.93 -22.36
N GLU A 47 30.82 40.14 -22.40
CA GLU A 47 31.30 40.80 -23.61
C GLU A 47 32.47 40.03 -24.22
N ASP A 48 33.43 39.59 -23.41
CA ASP A 48 34.56 38.75 -23.87
C ASP A 48 34.04 37.43 -24.49
N CYS A 49 33.00 36.84 -23.88
CA CYS A 49 32.34 35.65 -24.42
C CYS A 49 31.66 35.96 -25.77
N ASP A 50 30.94 37.07 -25.87
CA ASP A 50 30.24 37.48 -27.08
C ASP A 50 31.22 37.82 -28.21
N ASP A 51 32.32 38.51 -27.93
CA ASP A 51 33.39 38.82 -28.89
C ASP A 51 34.06 37.55 -29.43
N PHE A 52 34.35 36.59 -28.55
CA PHE A 52 34.88 35.28 -28.95
C PHE A 52 33.91 34.54 -29.89
N MET A 53 32.62 34.57 -29.58
CA MET A 53 31.59 33.94 -30.40
C MET A 53 31.35 34.70 -31.73
N ASN A 54 31.42 36.04 -31.72
CA ASN A 54 31.30 36.87 -32.92
C ASN A 54 32.46 36.63 -33.88
N ASN A 55 33.69 36.45 -33.37
CA ASN A 55 34.83 36.07 -34.20
C ASN A 55 34.59 34.74 -34.92
N PHE A 56 34.07 33.72 -34.22
CA PHE A 56 33.67 32.45 -34.84
C PHE A 56 32.60 32.65 -35.92
N VAL A 57 31.56 33.46 -35.65
CA VAL A 57 30.49 33.74 -36.63
C VAL A 57 31.02 34.44 -37.88
N MET A 58 31.93 35.40 -37.74
CA MET A 58 32.58 36.08 -38.87
C MET A 58 33.41 35.09 -39.71
N CYS A 59 34.22 34.24 -39.06
CA CYS A 59 34.97 33.19 -39.74
C CYS A 59 34.05 32.19 -40.47
N ALA A 60 32.88 31.88 -39.88
CA ALA A 60 31.89 31.00 -40.48
C ALA A 60 31.26 31.61 -41.74
N LYS A 61 30.92 32.90 -41.71
CA LYS A 61 30.39 33.63 -42.88
C LYS A 61 31.38 33.70 -44.04
N ASP A 62 32.67 33.81 -43.71
CA ASP A 62 33.76 33.83 -44.70
C ASP A 62 34.11 32.44 -45.26
N GLY A 63 33.42 31.37 -44.84
CA GLY A 63 33.70 29.99 -45.27
C GLY A 63 35.01 29.42 -44.72
N LYS A 64 35.57 30.00 -43.65
CA LYS A 64 36.89 29.65 -43.08
C LYS A 64 36.81 28.65 -41.92
N LEU A 65 35.80 27.77 -41.90
CA LEU A 65 35.69 26.70 -40.89
C LEU A 65 36.38 25.43 -41.37
N GLY A 66 36.97 24.66 -40.45
CA GLY A 66 37.42 23.30 -40.77
C GLY A 66 38.88 23.12 -41.22
N ASN A 67 39.72 24.15 -41.09
CA ASN A 67 41.19 24.06 -41.22
C ASN A 67 41.82 24.73 -40.00
N ASP A 68 42.70 24.07 -39.23
CA ASP A 68 43.60 24.48 -38.10
C ASP A 68 43.29 25.77 -37.29
N SER A 69 42.07 26.27 -37.34
CA SER A 69 41.67 27.58 -36.87
C SER A 69 40.42 27.46 -36.01
N TRP A 70 39.26 27.08 -36.57
CA TRP A 70 38.01 26.97 -35.85
C TRP A 70 37.34 25.59 -36.06
N PRO A 71 36.79 24.97 -35.00
CA PRO A 71 36.02 23.74 -35.13
C PRO A 71 34.83 23.91 -36.07
N ALA A 72 34.67 22.99 -37.02
CA ALA A 72 33.53 22.97 -37.96
C ALA A 72 32.24 22.45 -37.31
N THR A 73 31.82 23.07 -36.19
CA THR A 73 30.58 22.71 -35.48
C THR A 73 29.91 23.93 -34.85
N ALA A 74 28.87 24.43 -35.50
CA ALA A 74 28.06 25.53 -34.95
C ALA A 74 27.37 25.13 -33.64
N TYR A 75 26.87 23.88 -33.57
CA TYR A 75 26.27 23.35 -32.34
C TYR A 75 27.28 23.28 -31.20
N GLY A 76 28.47 22.72 -31.44
CA GLY A 76 29.52 22.60 -30.43
C GLY A 76 30.00 23.95 -29.91
N MET A 77 30.22 24.91 -30.82
CA MET A 77 30.58 26.29 -30.46
C MET A 77 29.47 26.98 -29.66
N SER A 78 28.19 26.78 -30.01
CA SER A 78 27.07 27.34 -29.25
C SER A 78 27.02 26.84 -27.80
N LYS A 79 27.33 25.55 -27.58
CA LYS A 79 27.35 24.92 -26.25
C LYS A 79 28.61 25.30 -25.47
N LEU A 80 29.74 25.48 -26.14
CA LEU A 80 30.96 26.04 -25.56
C LEU A 80 30.71 27.46 -25.01
N GLY A 81 30.18 28.35 -25.84
CA GLY A 81 29.83 29.71 -25.43
C GLY A 81 28.83 29.74 -24.28
N LEU A 82 27.77 28.93 -24.34
CA LEU A 82 26.77 28.82 -23.26
C LEU A 82 27.41 28.35 -21.94
N THR A 83 28.29 27.36 -21.99
CA THR A 83 28.96 26.82 -20.79
C THR A 83 29.87 27.87 -20.17
N ARG A 84 30.71 28.53 -20.97
CA ARG A 84 31.63 29.55 -20.46
C ARG A 84 30.89 30.78 -19.94
N ALA A 85 29.90 31.27 -20.68
CA ALA A 85 29.11 32.42 -20.24
C ALA A 85 28.32 32.11 -18.95
N THR A 86 27.92 30.85 -18.72
CA THR A 86 27.36 30.41 -17.43
C THR A 86 28.39 30.52 -16.31
N MET A 87 29.63 30.07 -16.53
CA MET A 87 30.72 30.18 -15.55
C MET A 87 31.02 31.64 -15.18
N VAL A 88 31.12 32.52 -16.19
CA VAL A 88 31.38 33.95 -16.00
C VAL A 88 30.25 34.61 -15.22
N LEU A 89 28.99 34.36 -15.60
CA LEU A 89 27.84 34.94 -14.92
C LEU A 89 27.70 34.41 -13.48
N ALA A 90 28.03 33.15 -13.24
CA ALA A 90 27.96 32.54 -11.92
C ALA A 90 28.93 33.18 -10.92
N GLU A 91 30.06 33.75 -11.39
CA GLU A 91 30.98 34.51 -10.54
C GLU A 91 30.29 35.75 -9.96
N SER A 92 29.55 36.49 -10.78
CA SER A 92 28.80 37.68 -10.33
C SER A 92 27.69 37.36 -9.33
N LEU A 93 27.20 36.12 -9.32
CA LEU A 93 26.15 35.67 -8.40
C LEU A 93 26.69 35.16 -7.04
N LYS A 94 28.01 35.03 -6.86
CA LYS A 94 28.58 34.59 -5.58
C LYS A 94 28.30 35.58 -4.44
N SER A 95 28.22 36.87 -4.75
CA SER A 95 27.91 37.94 -3.79
C SER A 95 26.41 38.23 -3.68
N ASP A 96 25.54 37.54 -4.44
CA ASP A 96 24.10 37.77 -4.39
C ASP A 96 23.52 37.27 -3.05
N PRO A 97 22.84 38.13 -2.26
CA PRO A 97 22.31 37.78 -0.94
C PRO A 97 21.18 36.73 -0.99
N ARG A 98 20.63 36.46 -2.17
CA ARG A 98 19.57 35.47 -2.38
C ARG A 98 20.09 34.05 -2.52
N SER A 99 21.42 33.85 -2.60
CA SER A 99 22.03 32.52 -2.75
C SER A 99 21.50 31.75 -3.96
N ILE A 100 21.55 32.38 -5.14
CA ILE A 100 21.11 31.78 -6.40
C ILE A 100 22.24 30.92 -6.98
N LEU A 101 21.99 29.62 -7.14
CA LEU A 101 22.95 28.69 -7.74
C LEU A 101 22.76 28.65 -9.26
N LEU A 102 23.78 29.04 -10.01
CA LEU A 102 23.83 29.00 -11.46
C LEU A 102 24.84 27.95 -11.95
N VAL A 103 24.34 26.95 -12.65
CA VAL A 103 25.15 25.84 -13.17
C VAL A 103 24.77 25.53 -14.62
N SER A 104 25.62 24.78 -15.32
CA SER A 104 25.30 24.25 -16.65
C SER A 104 25.42 22.73 -16.68
N CYS A 105 24.69 22.06 -17.56
CA CYS A 105 24.74 20.60 -17.62
C CYS A 105 24.53 20.01 -19.02
N CYS A 106 24.98 18.78 -19.23
CA CYS A 106 24.64 17.97 -20.39
C CYS A 106 23.54 16.95 -20.04
N PRO A 107 22.44 16.89 -20.83
CA PRO A 107 21.40 15.87 -20.67
C PRO A 107 21.80 14.48 -21.23
N GLY A 108 22.97 14.34 -21.83
CA GLY A 108 23.38 13.12 -22.55
C GLY A 108 22.82 13.04 -23.97
N TYR A 109 23.06 11.90 -24.64
CA TYR A 109 22.60 11.66 -26.01
C TYR A 109 21.23 10.98 -26.00
N VAL A 110 20.18 11.78 -26.09
CA VAL A 110 18.78 11.39 -25.85
C VAL A 110 18.06 11.06 -27.15
N ASN A 111 17.23 10.02 -27.14
CA ASN A 111 16.34 9.63 -28.23
C ASN A 111 15.23 10.68 -28.44
N THR A 112 15.52 11.68 -29.27
CA THR A 112 14.59 12.76 -29.67
C THR A 112 14.68 13.05 -31.16
N ASP A 113 13.73 13.82 -31.71
CA ASP A 113 13.75 14.31 -33.10
C ASP A 113 15.06 15.02 -33.45
N MET A 114 15.58 15.85 -32.53
CA MET A 114 16.88 16.54 -32.66
C MET A 114 18.06 15.56 -32.84
N SER A 115 17.96 14.34 -32.31
CA SER A 115 18.98 13.29 -32.44
C SER A 115 18.72 12.35 -33.62
N SER A 116 17.65 12.59 -34.39
CA SER A 116 17.10 11.63 -35.36
C SER A 116 16.83 10.25 -34.75
N HIS A 117 16.36 10.22 -33.49
CA HIS A 117 16.14 9.01 -32.69
C HIS A 117 17.36 8.08 -32.52
N LYS A 118 18.58 8.60 -32.65
CA LYS A 118 19.83 7.81 -32.53
C LYS A 118 20.45 7.83 -31.13
N GLY A 119 19.87 8.60 -30.20
CA GLY A 119 20.33 8.65 -28.82
C GLY A 119 20.06 7.35 -28.04
N PRO A 120 21.02 6.80 -27.29
CA PRO A 120 20.81 5.60 -26.48
C PRO A 120 20.01 5.85 -25.19
N LEU A 121 19.81 7.10 -24.79
CA LEU A 121 19.07 7.45 -23.58
C LEU A 121 17.59 7.74 -23.89
N THR A 122 16.68 7.32 -23.00
CA THR A 122 15.27 7.76 -23.07
C THR A 122 15.12 9.23 -22.65
N ILE A 123 13.96 9.83 -22.92
CA ILE A 123 13.63 11.20 -22.50
C ILE A 123 13.78 11.35 -20.98
N GLU A 124 13.30 10.38 -20.21
CA GLU A 124 13.38 10.37 -18.74
C GLU A 124 14.82 10.28 -18.27
N GLN A 125 15.64 9.43 -18.90
CA GLN A 125 17.07 9.32 -18.59
C GLN A 125 17.83 10.61 -18.92
N GLY A 126 17.46 11.28 -20.01
CA GLY A 126 18.04 12.56 -20.41
C GLY A 126 17.71 13.72 -19.47
N ALA A 127 16.53 13.69 -18.84
CA ALA A 127 16.10 14.69 -17.88
C ALA A 127 16.85 14.60 -16.53
N LEU A 128 17.53 13.49 -16.25
CA LEU A 128 18.15 13.23 -14.94
C LEU A 128 19.20 14.27 -14.53
N THR A 129 20.12 14.65 -15.42
CA THR A 129 21.18 15.62 -15.07
C THR A 129 20.65 17.05 -14.91
N PRO A 130 19.78 17.57 -15.82
CA PRO A 130 19.12 18.88 -15.61
C PRO A 130 18.30 18.93 -14.33
N VAL A 131 17.52 17.90 -14.04
CA VAL A 131 16.71 17.82 -12.80
C VAL A 131 17.62 17.76 -11.58
N TYR A 132 18.69 16.95 -11.61
CA TYR A 132 19.69 16.92 -10.53
C TYR A 132 20.25 18.33 -10.25
N CYS A 133 20.65 19.05 -11.29
CA CYS A 133 21.17 20.41 -11.18
C CYS A 133 20.13 21.40 -10.60
N ALA A 134 18.84 21.23 -10.93
CA ALA A 134 17.77 22.09 -10.42
C ALA A 134 17.51 21.89 -8.90
N HIS A 135 17.95 20.77 -8.35
CA HIS A 135 17.81 20.42 -6.93
C HIS A 135 19.10 20.61 -6.10
N LEU A 136 20.20 21.01 -6.72
CA LEU A 136 21.44 21.30 -6.00
C LEU A 136 21.24 22.43 -4.98
N ARG A 137 21.90 22.35 -3.83
CA ARG A 137 21.88 23.41 -2.81
C ARG A 137 23.28 23.77 -2.32
N ASP A 138 24.30 23.10 -2.86
CA ASP A 138 25.68 23.34 -2.51
C ASP A 138 26.23 24.51 -3.33
N MET A 139 26.41 25.66 -2.69
CA MET A 139 26.95 26.87 -3.31
C MET A 139 28.42 26.71 -3.74
N ASN A 140 29.15 25.72 -3.23
CA ASN A 140 30.51 25.42 -3.70
C ASN A 140 30.54 24.91 -5.15
N LEU A 141 29.37 24.52 -5.68
CA LEU A 141 29.19 24.08 -7.06
C LEU A 141 28.83 25.22 -8.02
N GLN A 142 28.87 26.48 -7.56
CA GLN A 142 28.58 27.65 -8.38
C GLN A 142 29.42 27.66 -9.66
N GLY A 143 28.75 27.83 -10.81
CA GLY A 143 29.38 27.89 -12.12
C GLY A 143 29.90 26.56 -12.66
N ARG A 144 29.74 25.42 -11.95
CA ARG A 144 30.24 24.13 -12.42
C ARG A 144 29.42 23.58 -13.60
N PHE A 145 30.08 22.75 -14.40
CA PHE A 145 29.47 22.01 -15.51
C PHE A 145 29.23 20.56 -15.12
N PHE A 146 28.03 20.06 -15.38
CA PHE A 146 27.61 18.71 -14.97
C PHE A 146 27.35 17.79 -16.17
N SER A 147 27.73 16.53 -16.02
CA SER A 147 27.40 15.46 -16.96
C SER A 147 27.15 14.18 -16.16
N ASN A 148 26.11 13.41 -16.51
CA ASN A 148 25.73 12.20 -15.77
C ASN A 148 25.64 12.41 -14.25
N GLN A 149 25.06 13.54 -13.80
CA GLN A 149 24.94 13.94 -12.39
C GLN A 149 26.25 14.19 -11.63
N HIS A 150 27.39 14.22 -12.31
CA HIS A 150 28.69 14.54 -11.73
C HIS A 150 29.22 15.87 -12.26
N VAL A 151 30.04 16.57 -11.45
CA VAL A 151 30.83 17.71 -11.96
C VAL A 151 31.84 17.16 -12.95
N ALA A 152 31.70 17.53 -14.21
CA ALA A 152 32.65 17.15 -15.24
C ALA A 152 33.83 18.11 -15.22
N ASN A 153 35.04 17.57 -15.39
CA ASN A 153 36.22 18.43 -15.54
C ASN A 153 36.18 19.09 -16.93
N TRP A 154 35.69 20.33 -16.98
CA TRP A 154 35.55 21.10 -18.21
C TRP A 154 36.86 21.83 -18.54
N ASP A 155 37.84 21.06 -19.02
CA ASP A 155 39.16 21.54 -19.37
C ASP A 155 39.69 20.84 -20.63
N LYS A 156 40.59 21.50 -21.37
CA LYS A 156 41.15 20.96 -22.62
C LYS A 156 41.94 19.67 -22.40
N ASP A 157 42.57 19.50 -21.25
CA ASP A 157 43.35 18.29 -20.92
C ASP A 157 42.50 17.16 -20.31
N SER A 158 41.18 17.34 -20.23
CA SER A 158 40.27 16.35 -19.64
C SER A 158 40.19 15.06 -20.46
N THR A 159 40.50 13.91 -19.85
CA THR A 159 40.44 12.58 -20.49
C THR A 159 39.10 11.85 -20.33
N GLU A 160 38.05 12.54 -19.86
CA GLU A 160 36.72 11.93 -19.66
C GLU A 160 36.12 11.42 -20.99
N LYS A 161 36.06 10.10 -21.18
CA LYS A 161 35.37 9.45 -22.30
C LYS A 161 33.88 9.26 -21.98
N LEU A 162 33.03 9.30 -23.01
CA LEU A 162 31.60 8.93 -22.95
C LEU A 162 31.45 7.46 -22.48
N VAL A 163 31.32 7.25 -21.18
CA VAL A 163 30.95 5.93 -20.61
C VAL A 163 29.44 5.92 -20.38
N PRO A 164 28.66 5.02 -20.98
CA PRO A 164 27.29 4.77 -20.53
C PRO A 164 27.37 4.06 -19.17
N ALA A 165 27.28 4.84 -18.09
CA ALA A 165 27.38 4.31 -16.75
C ALA A 165 26.05 3.67 -16.31
N LYS A 166 26.09 2.38 -15.96
CA LYS A 166 25.09 1.74 -15.09
C LYS A 166 25.14 2.44 -13.71
N PRO A 167 24.00 2.78 -13.07
CA PRO A 167 24.04 3.59 -11.87
C PRO A 167 24.51 2.77 -10.66
N LYS A 168 25.64 3.18 -10.08
CA LYS A 168 26.04 2.87 -8.70
C LYS A 168 26.39 4.18 -8.00
N SER A 169 25.49 4.73 -7.19
CA SER A 169 25.82 5.45 -5.94
C SER A 169 24.56 5.87 -5.19
N GLN A 170 24.69 5.97 -3.87
CA GLN A 170 23.67 6.11 -2.83
C GLN A 170 22.71 7.32 -2.94
N MET A 171 22.91 8.26 -3.87
CA MET A 171 21.97 9.39 -4.06
C MET A 171 20.67 8.97 -4.77
N VAL A 172 20.64 7.77 -5.39
CA VAL A 172 19.44 7.14 -5.93
C VAL A 172 18.37 6.95 -4.84
N LYS A 173 18.74 6.72 -3.56
CA LYS A 173 17.71 6.54 -2.52
C LYS A 173 16.85 7.79 -2.29
N LYS A 174 17.37 9.02 -2.44
CA LYS A 174 16.65 10.24 -2.02
C LYS A 174 15.76 10.85 -3.11
N ALA A 175 16.15 10.76 -4.39
CA ALA A 175 15.32 11.18 -5.52
C ALA A 175 14.30 10.10 -5.93
N VAL A 176 14.66 8.81 -5.79
CA VAL A 176 13.67 7.73 -5.84
C VAL A 176 12.65 7.90 -4.73
N LEU A 177 12.98 8.43 -3.54
CA LEU A 177 11.97 8.67 -2.50
C LEU A 177 10.90 9.71 -2.87
N ALA A 178 11.24 10.76 -3.62
CA ALA A 178 10.25 11.75 -4.08
C ALA A 178 9.47 11.28 -5.33
N SER A 179 10.08 10.50 -6.23
CA SER A 179 9.37 9.92 -7.39
C SER A 179 8.67 8.59 -7.09
N SER A 180 9.07 7.87 -6.05
CA SER A 180 8.47 6.59 -5.63
C SER A 180 7.14 6.78 -4.94
N GLN A 181 6.85 7.94 -4.34
CA GLN A 181 5.48 8.22 -3.88
C GLN A 181 4.51 8.48 -5.03
N LYS A 182 4.96 9.11 -6.12
CA LYS A 182 4.15 9.13 -7.36
C LYS A 182 3.87 7.71 -7.83
N HIS A 183 4.80 6.77 -7.71
CA HIS A 183 4.57 5.39 -8.19
C HIS A 183 3.89 4.41 -7.22
N VAL A 184 3.89 4.63 -5.90
CA VAL A 184 3.24 3.69 -4.95
C VAL A 184 1.74 3.93 -4.79
N TYR A 185 1.25 5.15 -5.01
CA TYR A 185 -0.17 5.51 -4.84
C TYR A 185 -0.76 6.29 -6.02
N GLU A 186 -0.12 6.26 -7.19
CA GLU A 186 -0.84 6.51 -8.44
C GLU A 186 -1.91 5.43 -8.57
N ASN A 187 -3.18 5.83 -8.69
CA ASN A 187 -4.26 4.92 -9.01
C ASN A 187 -4.09 4.45 -10.48
N LYS A 188 -3.06 3.63 -10.73
CA LYS A 188 -2.68 3.06 -12.01
C LYS A 188 -2.65 1.53 -11.90
N PRO A 189 -2.89 0.80 -12.99
CA PRO A 189 -2.84 -0.66 -12.99
C PRO A 189 -1.50 -1.19 -12.46
N PRO A 190 -1.51 -2.27 -11.66
CA PRO A 190 -0.28 -2.87 -11.15
C PRO A 190 0.55 -3.49 -12.29
N LYS A 191 1.87 -3.40 -12.19
CA LYS A 191 2.81 -3.95 -13.17
C LYS A 191 2.58 -5.45 -13.37
N PRO A 192 2.83 -6.01 -14.58
CA PRO A 192 2.76 -7.46 -14.79
C PRO A 192 3.62 -8.23 -13.79
N ILE A 193 3.19 -9.44 -13.41
CA ILE A 193 3.95 -10.32 -12.53
C ILE A 193 5.29 -10.64 -13.19
N SER A 194 6.39 -10.27 -12.53
CA SER A 194 7.75 -10.52 -13.03
C SER A 194 8.09 -12.01 -13.01
N ASP A 195 9.01 -12.44 -13.89
CA ASP A 195 9.42 -13.85 -13.94
C ASP A 195 10.10 -14.30 -12.64
N THR A 196 10.79 -13.39 -11.95
CA THR A 196 11.32 -13.63 -10.60
C THR A 196 10.23 -13.90 -9.58
N CYS A 197 9.11 -13.18 -9.66
CA CYS A 197 7.97 -13.40 -8.77
C CYS A 197 7.28 -14.74 -9.11
N LYS A 198 7.12 -15.08 -10.40
CA LYS A 198 6.57 -16.37 -10.82
C LYS A 198 7.43 -17.54 -10.33
N ALA A 199 8.75 -17.44 -10.49
CA ALA A 199 9.69 -18.45 -9.98
C ALA A 199 9.60 -18.58 -8.45
N TRP A 200 9.43 -17.48 -7.73
CA TRP A 200 9.21 -17.51 -6.28
C TRP A 200 7.89 -18.20 -5.91
N LEU A 201 6.77 -17.87 -6.58
CA LEU A 201 5.48 -18.54 -6.38
C LEU A 201 5.58 -20.05 -6.66
N GLN A 202 6.26 -20.45 -7.73
CA GLN A 202 6.54 -21.87 -8.02
C GLN A 202 7.38 -22.53 -6.93
N SER A 203 8.34 -21.82 -6.34
CA SER A 203 9.13 -22.35 -5.22
C SER A 203 8.29 -22.58 -3.95
N LEU A 204 7.27 -21.74 -3.71
CA LEU A 204 6.31 -21.96 -2.61
C LEU A 204 5.52 -23.24 -2.85
N GLU A 205 5.05 -23.45 -4.08
CA GLU A 205 4.32 -24.68 -4.43
C GLU A 205 5.21 -25.91 -4.28
N GLY A 206 6.47 -25.84 -4.73
CA GLY A 206 7.46 -26.90 -4.53
C GLY A 206 7.72 -27.22 -3.05
N ALA A 207 7.77 -26.20 -2.19
CA ALA A 207 7.92 -26.41 -0.75
C ALA A 207 6.70 -27.13 -0.15
N ARG A 208 5.48 -26.78 -0.57
CA ARG A 208 4.25 -27.45 -0.12
C ARG A 208 4.23 -28.93 -0.49
N GLN A 209 4.73 -29.31 -1.67
CA GLN A 209 4.74 -30.71 -2.12
C GLN A 209 5.52 -31.65 -1.19
N THR A 210 6.43 -31.12 -0.36
CA THR A 210 7.13 -31.92 0.67
C THR A 210 6.21 -32.40 1.81
N PHE A 211 5.00 -31.83 1.89
CA PHE A 211 3.95 -32.15 2.87
C PHE A 211 2.73 -32.84 2.22
N SER A 212 2.93 -33.50 1.07
CA SER A 212 1.85 -34.08 0.25
C SER A 212 1.24 -35.38 0.80
N SER A 213 1.91 -36.09 1.71
CA SER A 213 1.34 -37.30 2.32
C SER A 213 0.64 -37.03 3.65
N GLU A 214 -0.46 -37.74 3.93
CA GLU A 214 -1.17 -37.70 5.22
C GLU A 214 -0.27 -38.04 6.41
N LYS A 215 0.77 -38.85 6.18
CA LYS A 215 1.79 -39.16 7.21
C LYS A 215 2.74 -37.98 7.50
N GLN A 216 2.87 -37.03 6.57
CA GLN A 216 3.76 -35.87 6.69
C GLN A 216 3.04 -34.61 7.18
N PHE A 217 1.74 -34.49 6.96
CA PHE A 217 0.95 -33.33 7.41
C PHE A 217 -0.27 -33.76 8.22
N GLN A 218 -0.22 -33.53 9.53
CA GLN A 218 -1.35 -33.70 10.45
C GLN A 218 -1.99 -32.34 10.71
N PHE A 219 -3.31 -32.24 10.49
CA PHE A 219 -4.06 -31.04 10.84
C PHE A 219 -4.08 -30.84 12.36
N ASP A 220 -3.77 -29.61 12.81
CA ASP A 220 -3.84 -29.27 14.22
C ASP A 220 -5.29 -28.96 14.60
N GLU A 221 -5.93 -29.91 15.28
CA GLU A 221 -7.33 -29.79 15.72
C GLU A 221 -7.58 -28.60 16.66
N ARG A 222 -6.55 -28.02 17.28
CA ARG A 222 -6.71 -26.80 18.09
C ARG A 222 -7.14 -25.58 17.25
N ARG A 223 -6.98 -25.65 15.92
CA ARG A 223 -7.48 -24.66 14.96
C ARG A 223 -8.98 -24.75 14.72
N SER A 224 -9.62 -25.86 15.09
CA SER A 224 -11.04 -26.10 14.86
C SER A 224 -11.83 -26.07 16.17
N ARG A 225 -13.12 -25.75 16.09
CA ARG A 225 -14.08 -25.93 17.18
C ARG A 225 -15.43 -26.34 16.63
N VAL A 226 -16.08 -27.27 17.30
CA VAL A 226 -17.43 -27.73 16.94
C VAL A 226 -18.45 -26.73 17.48
N ILE A 227 -19.33 -26.23 16.60
CA ILE A 227 -20.34 -25.23 16.90
C ILE A 227 -21.69 -25.88 17.24
N CYS A 228 -22.06 -26.95 16.52
CA CYS A 228 -23.18 -27.84 16.80
C CYS A 228 -23.04 -29.20 16.10
N GLY A 229 -23.90 -30.15 16.49
CA GLY A 229 -23.91 -31.52 15.97
C GLY A 229 -22.94 -32.43 16.73
N GLU A 230 -23.15 -33.75 16.59
CA GLU A 230 -22.25 -34.76 17.13
C GLU A 230 -21.00 -34.92 16.24
N ASN A 231 -19.91 -35.44 16.78
CA ASN A 231 -18.68 -35.74 16.02
C ASN A 231 -18.83 -36.93 15.05
N SER A 232 -20.03 -37.50 14.91
CA SER A 232 -20.33 -38.58 13.98
C SER A 232 -21.09 -38.08 12.76
N MET A 233 -20.61 -38.42 11.57
CA MET A 233 -21.21 -38.01 10.31
C MET A 233 -22.58 -38.66 10.06
N PRO A 234 -23.52 -37.95 9.39
CA PRO A 234 -24.77 -38.54 8.91
C PRO A 234 -24.52 -39.72 7.96
N LYS A 235 -25.31 -40.80 8.08
CA LYS A 235 -25.15 -42.03 7.27
C LYS A 235 -25.43 -41.82 5.77
N ASP A 236 -26.29 -40.87 5.42
CA ASP A 236 -26.76 -40.63 4.04
C ASP A 236 -26.12 -39.38 3.40
N MET A 237 -24.94 -38.97 3.86
CA MET A 237 -24.24 -37.81 3.32
C MET A 237 -23.77 -38.04 1.87
N GLU A 238 -23.84 -36.99 1.06
CA GLU A 238 -23.29 -37.00 -0.30
C GLU A 238 -22.14 -35.99 -0.49
N SER A 239 -21.88 -35.09 0.48
CA SER A 239 -20.86 -34.06 0.31
C SER A 239 -20.35 -33.44 1.61
N VAL A 240 -19.23 -32.73 1.51
CA VAL A 240 -18.75 -31.77 2.52
C VAL A 240 -18.89 -30.35 1.95
N LEU A 241 -19.31 -29.38 2.78
CA LEU A 241 -19.48 -27.99 2.36
C LEU A 241 -18.61 -27.06 3.22
N TYR A 242 -17.73 -26.29 2.57
CA TYR A 242 -17.07 -25.14 3.17
C TYR A 242 -17.85 -23.86 2.85
N TRP A 243 -18.52 -23.30 3.85
CA TRP A 243 -19.02 -21.93 3.81
C TRP A 243 -17.87 -20.96 4.05
N MET A 244 -17.30 -20.49 2.94
CA MET A 244 -16.27 -19.47 2.90
C MET A 244 -16.89 -18.11 3.23
N ASN A 245 -16.28 -17.39 4.17
CA ASN A 245 -16.75 -16.08 4.61
C ASN A 245 -15.61 -15.05 4.63
N ARG A 246 -14.70 -15.14 5.60
CA ARG A 246 -13.58 -14.20 5.75
C ARG A 246 -12.36 -14.57 4.90
N ASP A 247 -12.10 -15.86 4.73
CA ASP A 247 -10.85 -16.35 4.12
C ASP A 247 -11.08 -16.76 2.66
N GLN A 248 -11.15 -15.76 1.78
CA GLN A 248 -11.50 -15.90 0.37
C GLN A 248 -10.31 -16.35 -0.49
N ARG A 249 -9.88 -17.59 -0.27
CA ARG A 249 -8.81 -18.26 -1.03
C ARG A 249 -8.88 -19.77 -0.84
N VAL A 250 -8.38 -20.54 -1.81
CA VAL A 250 -8.17 -21.99 -1.66
C VAL A 250 -6.73 -22.33 -1.21
N HIS A 251 -5.77 -21.45 -1.50
CA HIS A 251 -4.38 -21.58 -1.06
C HIS A 251 -4.19 -21.15 0.40
N ASP A 252 -3.35 -21.85 1.16
CA ASP A 252 -2.99 -21.49 2.54
C ASP A 252 -4.21 -21.21 3.46
N ASN A 253 -5.26 -22.02 3.34
CA ASN A 253 -6.53 -21.84 4.06
C ASN A 253 -6.85 -23.06 4.92
N TRP A 254 -6.74 -22.91 6.25
CA TRP A 254 -6.99 -24.01 7.18
C TRP A 254 -8.44 -24.52 7.18
N ALA A 255 -9.42 -23.66 6.95
CA ALA A 255 -10.82 -24.06 6.87
C ALA A 255 -11.07 -24.91 5.62
N PHE A 256 -10.51 -24.49 4.47
CA PHE A 256 -10.54 -25.26 3.24
C PHE A 256 -9.81 -26.60 3.39
N ILE A 257 -8.60 -26.61 3.98
CA ILE A 257 -7.82 -27.83 4.20
C ILE A 257 -8.59 -28.83 5.06
N LYS A 258 -9.22 -28.37 6.15
CA LYS A 258 -10.06 -29.23 7.00
C LYS A 258 -11.24 -29.81 6.21
N ALA A 259 -11.90 -28.99 5.39
CA ALA A 259 -13.01 -29.43 4.56
C ALA A 259 -12.57 -30.48 3.52
N GLN A 260 -11.41 -30.28 2.89
CA GLN A 260 -10.85 -31.22 1.92
C GLN A 260 -10.43 -32.55 2.57
N GLN A 261 -9.81 -32.49 3.75
CA GLN A 261 -9.48 -33.69 4.52
C GLN A 261 -10.71 -34.53 4.86
N LEU A 262 -11.79 -33.90 5.35
CA LEU A 262 -13.04 -34.61 5.61
C LEU A 262 -13.62 -35.20 4.32
N GLY A 263 -13.56 -34.47 3.20
CA GLY A 263 -14.00 -34.99 1.90
C GLY A 263 -13.24 -36.25 1.47
N PHE A 264 -11.93 -36.30 1.71
CA PHE A 264 -11.12 -37.49 1.43
C PHE A 264 -11.39 -38.64 2.38
N GLU A 265 -11.44 -38.37 3.69
CA GLU A 265 -11.72 -39.35 4.73
C GLU A 265 -13.04 -40.08 4.45
N PHE A 266 -14.07 -39.33 4.08
CA PHE A 266 -15.40 -39.86 3.82
C PHE A 266 -15.67 -40.21 2.36
N ARG A 267 -14.70 -39.99 1.47
CA ARG A 267 -14.79 -40.28 0.02
C ARG A 267 -16.01 -39.62 -0.63
N VAL A 268 -16.27 -38.36 -0.28
CA VAL A 268 -17.36 -37.56 -0.85
C VAL A 268 -16.81 -36.28 -1.50
N PRO A 269 -17.53 -35.69 -2.47
CA PRO A 269 -17.12 -34.43 -3.06
C PRO A 269 -17.09 -33.27 -2.06
N LEU A 270 -16.17 -32.34 -2.31
CA LEU A 270 -16.07 -31.06 -1.62
C LEU A 270 -16.78 -29.98 -2.44
N HIS A 271 -17.59 -29.19 -1.74
CA HIS A 271 -18.18 -27.96 -2.25
C HIS A 271 -17.73 -26.76 -1.40
N VAL A 272 -17.62 -25.60 -2.05
CA VAL A 272 -17.39 -24.30 -1.43
C VAL A 272 -18.59 -23.41 -1.77
N CYS A 273 -19.09 -22.67 -0.80
CA CYS A 273 -20.07 -21.62 -1.06
C CYS A 273 -19.66 -20.28 -0.46
N PHE A 274 -20.11 -19.21 -1.12
CA PHE A 274 -19.97 -17.84 -0.62
C PHE A 274 -21.31 -17.14 -0.66
N LEU A 275 -21.68 -16.42 0.42
CA LEU A 275 -22.91 -15.66 0.50
C LEU A 275 -22.64 -14.16 0.35
N VAL A 276 -23.02 -13.61 -0.81
CA VAL A 276 -23.00 -12.17 -1.05
C VAL A 276 -24.23 -11.54 -0.40
N ASN A 277 -24.01 -10.68 0.60
CA ASN A 277 -25.06 -9.89 1.22
C ASN A 277 -24.95 -8.41 0.78
N PRO A 278 -25.79 -7.96 -0.18
CA PRO A 278 -25.74 -6.60 -0.70
C PRO A 278 -26.24 -5.53 0.27
N VAL A 279 -26.77 -5.89 1.44
CA VAL A 279 -27.21 -4.92 2.47
C VAL A 279 -26.19 -4.86 3.63
N TYR A 280 -25.05 -5.53 3.50
CA TYR A 280 -24.02 -5.57 4.54
C TYR A 280 -23.25 -4.25 4.65
N VAL A 281 -22.66 -4.04 5.82
CA VAL A 281 -22.23 -2.73 6.36
C VAL A 281 -21.21 -1.96 5.51
N VAL A 282 -20.46 -2.63 4.62
CA VAL A 282 -19.66 -1.97 3.59
C VAL A 282 -20.16 -2.33 2.22
N ASN A 283 -20.87 -1.37 1.63
CA ASN A 283 -21.50 -1.55 0.34
C ASN A 283 -21.17 -0.37 -0.58
N THR A 284 -19.91 -0.28 -1.00
CA THR A 284 -19.49 0.68 -2.03
C THR A 284 -18.98 -0.05 -3.26
N ALA A 285 -19.05 0.60 -4.43
CA ALA A 285 -18.59 0.01 -5.68
C ALA A 285 -17.14 -0.48 -5.59
N ARG A 286 -16.27 0.25 -4.87
CA ARG A 286 -14.89 -0.14 -4.54
C ARG A 286 -14.79 -1.54 -3.94
N HIS A 287 -15.49 -1.79 -2.85
CA HIS A 287 -15.40 -3.04 -2.11
C HIS A 287 -16.10 -4.17 -2.83
N MET A 288 -17.28 -3.91 -3.38
CA MET A 288 -18.09 -4.93 -4.02
C MET A 288 -17.46 -5.42 -5.33
N LYS A 289 -16.87 -4.51 -6.13
CA LYS A 289 -16.12 -4.93 -7.32
C LYS A 289 -14.86 -5.72 -6.96
N PHE A 290 -14.13 -5.33 -5.90
CA PHE A 290 -12.97 -6.09 -5.43
C PHE A 290 -13.36 -7.50 -4.95
N LEU A 291 -14.44 -7.62 -4.18
CA LEU A 291 -15.03 -8.88 -3.74
C LEU A 291 -15.43 -9.78 -4.92
N LEU A 292 -16.30 -9.31 -5.81
CA LEU A 292 -16.85 -10.12 -6.91
C LEU A 292 -15.75 -10.57 -7.88
N LYS A 293 -14.80 -9.69 -8.21
CA LYS A 293 -13.65 -10.04 -9.05
C LYS A 293 -12.77 -11.10 -8.37
N GLY A 294 -12.59 -11.03 -7.04
CA GLY A 294 -11.87 -12.05 -6.27
C GLY A 294 -12.60 -13.41 -6.27
N LEU A 295 -13.90 -13.42 -6.00
CA LEU A 295 -14.72 -14.65 -6.01
C LEU A 295 -14.73 -15.34 -7.38
N ARG A 296 -14.68 -14.57 -8.47
CA ARG A 296 -14.55 -15.12 -9.84
C ARG A 296 -13.23 -15.86 -10.04
N LEU A 297 -12.13 -15.41 -9.43
CA LEU A 297 -10.86 -16.13 -9.50
C LEU A 297 -10.94 -17.45 -8.71
N ILE A 298 -11.59 -17.42 -7.54
CA ILE A 298 -11.79 -18.60 -6.70
C ILE A 298 -12.67 -19.65 -7.39
N GLU A 299 -13.69 -19.23 -8.15
CA GLU A 299 -14.50 -20.16 -8.96
C GLU A 299 -13.61 -20.93 -9.96
N THR A 300 -12.72 -20.22 -10.66
CA THR A 300 -11.76 -20.82 -11.60
C THR A 300 -10.84 -21.81 -10.89
N GLU A 301 -10.24 -21.40 -9.76
CA GLU A 301 -9.35 -22.25 -8.96
C GLU A 301 -10.09 -23.51 -8.45
N CYS A 302 -11.33 -23.36 -7.95
CA CYS A 302 -12.15 -24.50 -7.52
C CYS A 302 -12.41 -25.47 -8.68
N LYS A 303 -12.74 -24.95 -9.87
CA LYS A 303 -13.01 -25.75 -11.06
C LYS A 303 -11.78 -26.55 -11.52
N GLU A 304 -10.61 -25.93 -11.54
CA GLU A 304 -9.32 -26.58 -11.86
C GLU A 304 -8.99 -27.72 -10.89
N HIS A 305 -9.44 -27.59 -9.64
CA HIS A 305 -9.26 -28.58 -8.57
C HIS A 305 -10.44 -29.55 -8.39
N LYS A 306 -11.42 -29.55 -9.31
CA LYS A 306 -12.61 -30.44 -9.30
C LYS A 306 -13.50 -30.26 -8.05
N ILE A 307 -13.55 -29.05 -7.53
CA ILE A 307 -14.33 -28.64 -6.36
C ILE A 307 -15.52 -27.82 -6.85
N GLY A 308 -16.70 -28.09 -6.30
CA GLY A 308 -17.90 -27.36 -6.70
C GLY A 308 -17.97 -26.00 -6.01
N PHE A 309 -18.08 -24.91 -6.76
CA PHE A 309 -18.25 -23.56 -6.22
C PHE A 309 -19.68 -23.06 -6.39
N HIS A 310 -20.26 -22.49 -5.32
CA HIS A 310 -21.64 -21.99 -5.29
C HIS A 310 -21.67 -20.54 -4.80
N LEU A 311 -22.16 -19.63 -5.64
CA LEU A 311 -22.41 -18.25 -5.26
C LEU A 311 -23.87 -18.08 -4.83
N LEU A 312 -24.06 -17.72 -3.56
CA LEU A 312 -25.36 -17.39 -3.00
C LEU A 312 -25.48 -15.86 -2.92
N VAL A 313 -26.63 -15.32 -3.29
CA VAL A 313 -26.90 -13.87 -3.18
C VAL A 313 -28.12 -13.70 -2.29
N ALA A 314 -27.96 -12.97 -1.18
CA ALA A 314 -29.08 -12.60 -0.34
C ALA A 314 -29.97 -11.59 -1.09
N ASN A 315 -31.29 -11.77 -1.04
CA ASN A 315 -32.22 -10.87 -1.71
C ASN A 315 -32.14 -9.46 -1.11
N ALA A 316 -31.69 -8.48 -1.90
CA ALA A 316 -31.71 -7.05 -1.55
C ALA A 316 -33.14 -6.49 -1.49
N SER A 317 -34.07 -7.15 -2.17
CA SER A 317 -35.44 -6.73 -2.35
C SER A 317 -36.29 -7.08 -1.13
N LYS A 318 -36.38 -6.16 -0.17
CA LYS A 318 -37.59 -5.85 0.61
C LYS A 318 -37.29 -4.73 1.61
N LYS A 319 -37.68 -3.50 1.26
CA LYS A 319 -37.87 -2.41 2.23
C LYS A 319 -38.86 -2.89 3.29
N ARG A 320 -38.65 -2.47 4.53
CA ARG A 320 -39.62 -2.55 5.63
C ARG A 320 -40.99 -2.09 5.12
N THR A 321 -41.94 -3.00 4.95
CA THR A 321 -43.35 -2.64 4.83
C THR A 321 -43.88 -2.41 6.23
N ASN A 322 -44.84 -1.49 6.39
CA ASN A 322 -45.49 -1.19 7.68
C ASN A 322 -46.33 -2.37 8.22
N GLU A 323 -46.29 -3.55 7.57
CA GLU A 323 -47.18 -4.69 7.81
C GLU A 323 -46.46 -5.94 8.36
N GLY A 324 -45.20 -5.82 8.82
CA GLY A 324 -44.58 -6.87 9.63
C GLY A 324 -44.27 -8.20 8.91
N GLU A 325 -44.08 -8.18 7.58
CA GLU A 325 -43.60 -9.38 6.87
C GLU A 325 -42.20 -9.80 7.37
N MET A 326 -42.08 -11.07 7.75
CA MET A 326 -40.82 -11.72 8.13
C MET A 326 -39.84 -11.70 6.95
N VAL A 327 -38.70 -11.02 7.13
CA VAL A 327 -37.58 -11.06 6.18
C VAL A 327 -36.97 -12.47 6.22
N ASP A 328 -36.90 -13.15 5.07
CA ASP A 328 -36.16 -14.41 4.96
C ASP A 328 -34.68 -14.14 5.30
N SER A 329 -34.23 -14.66 6.45
CA SER A 329 -32.84 -14.48 6.91
C SER A 329 -31.85 -15.05 5.86
N PRO A 330 -30.72 -14.37 5.58
CA PRO A 330 -29.67 -14.87 4.67
C PRO A 330 -29.14 -16.26 5.04
N ALA A 331 -29.28 -16.67 6.31
CA ALA A 331 -28.95 -18.03 6.77
C ALA A 331 -29.71 -19.11 5.99
N LYS A 332 -30.91 -18.81 5.50
CA LYS A 332 -31.74 -19.73 4.71
C LYS A 332 -31.03 -20.20 3.44
N ASN A 333 -30.34 -19.31 2.73
CA ASN A 333 -29.62 -19.67 1.51
C ASN A 333 -28.58 -20.78 1.75
N ILE A 334 -27.86 -20.72 2.87
CA ILE A 334 -26.85 -21.71 3.23
C ILE A 334 -27.52 -23.02 3.68
N VAL A 335 -28.58 -22.93 4.49
CA VAL A 335 -29.32 -24.10 4.99
C VAL A 335 -30.01 -24.86 3.85
N ASP A 336 -30.55 -24.16 2.86
CA ASP A 336 -31.18 -24.77 1.69
C ASP A 336 -30.13 -25.49 0.83
N LEU A 337 -28.94 -24.89 0.64
CA LEU A 337 -27.82 -25.54 -0.04
C LEU A 337 -27.31 -26.78 0.71
N VAL A 338 -27.25 -26.72 2.04
CA VAL A 338 -26.89 -27.87 2.90
C VAL A 338 -27.83 -29.05 2.65
N LYS A 339 -29.13 -28.80 2.49
CA LYS A 339 -30.13 -29.83 2.17
C LYS A 339 -30.00 -30.32 0.73
N GLU A 340 -29.86 -29.41 -0.24
CA GLU A 340 -29.73 -29.73 -1.66
C GLU A 340 -28.56 -30.67 -1.93
N LEU A 341 -27.41 -30.42 -1.30
CA LEU A 341 -26.19 -31.20 -1.48
C LEU A 341 -26.06 -32.39 -0.51
N LYS A 342 -27.05 -32.60 0.37
CA LYS A 342 -27.01 -33.59 1.46
C LYS A 342 -25.68 -33.56 2.21
N VAL A 343 -25.32 -32.39 2.71
CA VAL A 343 -24.04 -32.13 3.35
C VAL A 343 -23.92 -32.91 4.66
N GLY A 344 -22.81 -33.63 4.81
CA GLY A 344 -22.48 -34.36 6.03
C GLY A 344 -21.76 -33.53 7.09
N THR A 345 -21.07 -32.45 6.72
CA THR A 345 -20.50 -31.46 7.65
C THR A 345 -20.38 -30.11 6.97
N LEU A 346 -20.79 -29.07 7.68
CA LEU A 346 -20.61 -27.67 7.30
C LEU A 346 -19.38 -27.09 7.99
N ILE A 347 -18.37 -26.71 7.23
CA ILE A 347 -17.17 -26.02 7.73
C ILE A 347 -17.33 -24.53 7.44
N THR A 348 -16.89 -23.67 8.35
CA THR A 348 -16.76 -22.22 8.09
C THR A 348 -15.48 -21.66 8.71
N ASP A 349 -15.04 -20.51 8.21
CA ASP A 349 -13.88 -19.80 8.75
C ASP A 349 -14.26 -18.91 9.96
N PHE A 350 -13.25 -18.34 10.62
CA PHE A 350 -13.43 -17.52 11.81
C PHE A 350 -13.48 -16.02 11.48
N ASN A 351 -14.56 -15.37 11.91
CA ASN A 351 -14.69 -13.92 11.89
C ASN A 351 -15.31 -13.43 13.21
N PRO A 352 -14.60 -12.63 14.02
CA PRO A 352 -15.10 -12.19 15.33
C PRO A 352 -16.14 -11.06 15.26
N LEU A 353 -16.43 -10.52 14.08
CA LEU A 353 -17.39 -9.44 13.95
C LEU A 353 -18.81 -9.89 14.36
N ARG A 354 -19.53 -8.97 15.01
CA ARG A 354 -20.84 -9.20 15.64
C ARG A 354 -21.85 -9.79 14.66
N GLU A 355 -21.95 -9.23 13.47
CA GLU A 355 -22.92 -9.64 12.44
C GLU A 355 -22.57 -11.01 11.83
N ASP A 356 -21.28 -11.32 11.65
CA ASP A 356 -20.81 -12.62 11.18
C ASP A 356 -21.09 -13.73 12.21
N MET A 357 -20.82 -13.47 13.48
CA MET A 357 -21.14 -14.38 14.58
C MET A 357 -22.65 -14.58 14.74
N LYS A 358 -23.46 -13.53 14.51
CA LYS A 358 -24.92 -13.63 14.50
C LYS A 358 -25.42 -14.52 13.36
N LEU A 359 -24.94 -14.33 12.14
CA LEU A 359 -25.30 -15.16 10.99
C LEU A 359 -24.93 -16.63 11.22
N MET A 360 -23.72 -16.89 11.74
CA MET A 360 -23.28 -18.24 12.12
C MET A 360 -24.23 -18.88 13.15
N ASN A 361 -24.64 -18.13 14.17
CA ASN A 361 -25.59 -18.62 15.18
C ASN A 361 -27.00 -18.85 14.59
N GLU A 362 -27.46 -18.02 13.64
CA GLU A 362 -28.73 -18.25 12.93
C GLU A 362 -28.69 -19.54 12.10
N ILE A 363 -27.59 -19.80 11.39
CA ILE A 363 -27.38 -21.05 10.63
C ILE A 363 -27.35 -22.24 11.59
N LYS A 364 -26.56 -22.17 12.66
CA LYS A 364 -26.50 -23.19 13.73
C LYS A 364 -27.90 -23.57 14.21
N ASN A 365 -28.72 -22.57 14.55
CA ASN A 365 -30.07 -22.78 15.07
C ASN A 365 -30.99 -23.41 14.02
N LYS A 366 -30.89 -22.99 12.74
CA LYS A 366 -31.69 -23.55 11.64
C LYS A 366 -31.28 -24.98 11.27
N LEU A 367 -30.00 -25.34 11.41
CA LEU A 367 -29.52 -26.71 11.25
C LEU A 367 -29.99 -27.62 12.39
N ASN A 368 -30.21 -27.05 13.59
CA ASN A 368 -30.72 -27.75 14.78
C ASN A 368 -29.97 -29.06 15.10
N GLY A 369 -28.66 -29.08 14.87
CA GLY A 369 -27.80 -30.26 15.10
C GLY A 369 -27.92 -31.39 14.07
N SER A 370 -28.77 -31.26 13.03
CA SER A 370 -28.92 -32.28 11.99
C SER A 370 -27.66 -32.49 11.13
N VAL A 371 -26.85 -31.45 11.00
CA VAL A 371 -25.56 -31.47 10.31
C VAL A 371 -24.51 -30.85 11.24
N PRO A 372 -23.40 -31.53 11.53
CA PRO A 372 -22.29 -30.96 12.28
C PRO A 372 -21.76 -29.69 11.63
N MET A 373 -21.56 -28.66 12.46
CA MET A 373 -20.98 -27.39 12.03
C MET A 373 -19.65 -27.17 12.75
N VAL A 374 -18.59 -26.97 11.98
CA VAL A 374 -17.22 -26.77 12.48
C VAL A 374 -16.72 -25.40 12.05
N GLN A 375 -16.21 -24.63 13.00
CA GLN A 375 -15.51 -23.38 12.70
C GLN A 375 -14.00 -23.59 12.80
N VAL A 376 -13.25 -23.06 11.84
CA VAL A 376 -11.79 -23.13 11.79
C VAL A 376 -11.21 -21.73 11.74
N ASP A 377 -10.22 -21.42 12.59
CA ASP A 377 -9.46 -20.19 12.45
C ASP A 377 -8.42 -20.33 11.33
N ALA A 378 -8.80 -19.79 10.15
CA ALA A 378 -7.97 -19.76 8.96
C ALA A 378 -7.30 -18.39 8.72
N HIS A 379 -7.56 -17.42 9.61
CA HIS A 379 -7.11 -16.04 9.44
C HIS A 379 -5.86 -15.73 10.28
N ASN A 380 -5.82 -16.26 11.50
CA ASN A 380 -4.76 -16.05 12.48
C ASN A 380 -3.72 -17.17 12.41
N VAL A 381 -2.47 -16.84 12.75
CA VAL A 381 -1.41 -17.86 12.93
C VAL A 381 -1.80 -18.75 14.09
N VAL A 382 -2.09 -18.13 15.25
CA VAL A 382 -2.57 -18.81 16.44
C VAL A 382 -4.09 -18.59 16.53
N PRO A 383 -4.92 -19.63 16.62
CA PRO A 383 -6.37 -19.47 16.73
C PRO A 383 -6.77 -18.53 17.86
N ALA A 384 -7.74 -17.65 17.65
CA ALA A 384 -8.06 -16.56 18.59
C ALA A 384 -8.39 -17.06 20.01
N TRP A 385 -9.08 -18.20 20.12
CA TRP A 385 -9.42 -18.85 21.40
C TRP A 385 -8.28 -19.66 22.03
N ILE A 386 -7.18 -19.90 21.30
CA ILE A 386 -5.96 -20.52 21.82
C ILE A 386 -4.95 -19.45 22.22
N ALA A 387 -4.87 -18.35 21.47
CA ALA A 387 -3.95 -17.24 21.74
C ALA A 387 -4.18 -16.62 23.12
N SER A 388 -5.45 -16.53 23.54
CA SER A 388 -5.86 -16.16 24.90
C SER A 388 -7.26 -16.68 25.21
N ASP A 389 -7.57 -16.85 26.49
CA ASP A 389 -8.89 -17.21 27.03
C ASP A 389 -9.75 -15.98 27.35
N LYS A 390 -9.19 -14.77 27.20
CA LYS A 390 -9.83 -13.50 27.54
C LYS A 390 -9.36 -12.36 26.65
N MET A 391 -10.05 -11.22 26.76
CA MET A 391 -9.59 -9.95 26.19
C MET A 391 -8.26 -9.53 26.82
N GLU A 392 -7.25 -9.31 25.97
CA GLU A 392 -5.95 -8.84 26.39
C GLU A 392 -5.91 -7.33 26.50
N VAL A 393 -5.25 -6.83 27.56
CA VAL A 393 -5.16 -5.38 27.82
C VAL A 393 -4.29 -4.67 26.79
N GLY A 394 -3.40 -5.39 26.08
CA GLY A 394 -2.64 -4.85 24.96
C GLY A 394 -1.55 -5.80 24.49
N ALA A 395 -0.76 -5.35 23.51
CA ALA A 395 0.28 -6.18 22.89
C ALA A 395 1.29 -6.74 23.91
N ARG A 396 1.59 -6.01 24.98
CA ARG A 396 2.52 -6.46 26.03
C ARG A 396 2.10 -7.77 26.72
N THR A 397 0.80 -8.06 26.79
CA THR A 397 0.28 -9.26 27.48
C THR A 397 -0.04 -10.38 26.50
N LEU A 398 -0.49 -10.07 25.28
CA LEU A 398 -0.72 -11.09 24.23
C LEU A 398 0.59 -11.61 23.61
N ARG A 399 1.59 -10.74 23.39
CA ARG A 399 2.87 -11.09 22.75
C ARG A 399 3.54 -12.32 23.35
N PRO A 400 3.82 -12.42 24.67
CA PRO A 400 4.46 -13.62 25.21
C PRO A 400 3.63 -14.90 24.99
N LYS A 401 2.30 -14.82 24.97
CA LYS A 401 1.42 -15.97 24.69
C LYS A 401 1.56 -16.44 23.23
N ILE A 402 1.48 -15.51 22.28
CA ILE A 402 1.68 -15.81 20.85
C ILE A 402 3.09 -16.36 20.61
N HIS A 403 4.13 -15.71 21.14
CA HIS A 403 5.51 -16.14 20.92
C HIS A 403 5.80 -17.55 21.46
N LYS A 404 5.16 -17.96 22.56
CA LYS A 404 5.24 -19.33 23.06
C LYS A 404 4.67 -20.35 22.08
N LEU A 405 3.64 -19.97 21.32
CA LEU A 405 2.89 -20.84 20.41
C LEU A 405 3.40 -20.77 18.95
N ILE A 406 4.16 -19.74 18.58
CA ILE A 406 4.75 -19.59 17.23
C ILE A 406 5.48 -20.86 16.75
N PRO A 407 6.33 -21.53 17.54
CA PRO A 407 7.03 -22.74 17.08
C PRO A 407 6.09 -23.88 16.67
N GLU A 408 4.86 -23.91 17.21
CA GLU A 408 3.85 -24.93 16.91
C GLU A 408 2.93 -24.51 15.75
N PHE A 409 2.51 -23.24 15.73
CA PHE A 409 1.46 -22.76 14.82
C PHE A 409 1.98 -22.04 13.56
N LEU A 410 3.21 -21.50 13.57
CA LEU A 410 3.81 -20.87 12.40
C LEU A 410 4.47 -21.93 11.52
N SER A 411 3.64 -22.79 10.94
CA SER A 411 4.04 -23.93 10.11
C SER A 411 3.88 -23.64 8.62
N GLU A 412 4.45 -24.54 7.81
CA GLU A 412 4.13 -24.64 6.39
C GLU A 412 2.70 -25.18 6.18
N PHE A 413 2.15 -24.97 4.99
CA PHE A 413 0.84 -25.49 4.56
C PHE A 413 0.99 -26.71 3.64
N PRO A 414 0.04 -27.66 3.66
CA PRO A 414 -0.03 -28.73 2.66
C PRO A 414 -0.33 -28.16 1.26
N PRO A 415 -0.03 -28.92 0.18
CA PRO A 415 -0.29 -28.47 -1.18
C PRO A 415 -1.79 -28.48 -1.48
N LEU A 416 -2.19 -27.61 -2.42
CA LEU A 416 -3.54 -27.65 -2.96
C LEU A 416 -3.64 -28.83 -3.94
N VAL A 417 -4.49 -29.80 -3.62
CA VAL A 417 -4.64 -31.03 -4.42
C VAL A 417 -5.98 -31.05 -5.15
N GLN A 418 -6.05 -31.78 -6.27
CA GLN A 418 -7.34 -32.05 -6.92
C GLN A 418 -8.21 -32.93 -6.03
N HIS A 419 -9.50 -32.60 -5.93
CA HIS A 419 -10.44 -33.34 -5.11
C HIS A 419 -10.92 -34.62 -5.81
N ASN A 420 -11.10 -35.69 -5.03
CA ASN A 420 -11.59 -36.98 -5.50
C ASN A 420 -12.43 -37.66 -4.39
N PRO A 421 -13.70 -38.07 -4.65
CA PRO A 421 -14.42 -37.95 -5.93
C PRO A 421 -14.68 -36.49 -6.32
N PRO A 422 -14.69 -36.16 -7.63
CA PRO A 422 -14.93 -34.79 -8.08
C PRO A 422 -16.35 -34.35 -7.77
N ALA A 423 -16.53 -33.05 -7.54
CA ALA A 423 -17.87 -32.46 -7.44
C ALA A 423 -18.65 -32.63 -8.74
N LYS A 424 -19.96 -32.88 -8.61
CA LYS A 424 -20.90 -32.77 -9.73
C LYS A 424 -20.84 -31.33 -10.28
N GLN A 425 -21.07 -31.18 -11.58
CA GLN A 425 -21.05 -29.88 -12.24
C GLN A 425 -22.01 -28.90 -11.54
N THR A 426 -21.48 -27.77 -11.06
CA THR A 426 -22.27 -26.71 -10.45
C THR A 426 -22.93 -25.83 -11.51
N LYS A 427 -23.94 -25.05 -11.09
CA LYS A 427 -24.60 -24.07 -11.96
C LYS A 427 -23.58 -23.01 -12.36
N GLU A 428 -23.47 -22.72 -13.66
CA GLU A 428 -22.59 -21.67 -14.17
C GLU A 428 -23.01 -20.30 -13.62
N ILE A 429 -22.03 -19.51 -13.16
CA ILE A 429 -22.27 -18.19 -12.59
C ILE A 429 -22.13 -17.13 -13.68
N ASP A 430 -23.24 -16.49 -14.03
CA ASP A 430 -23.20 -15.27 -14.84
C ASP A 430 -22.82 -14.06 -13.98
N TRP A 431 -21.52 -13.80 -13.88
CA TRP A 431 -20.96 -12.69 -13.10
C TRP A 431 -21.46 -11.31 -13.55
N GLN A 432 -21.79 -11.14 -14.84
CA GLN A 432 -22.32 -9.87 -15.33
C GLN A 432 -23.74 -9.65 -14.82
N LYS A 433 -24.58 -10.68 -14.87
CA LYS A 433 -25.93 -10.66 -14.33
C LYS A 433 -25.95 -10.48 -12.82
N VAL A 434 -25.06 -11.18 -12.10
CA VAL A 434 -24.90 -11.01 -10.64
C VAL A 434 -24.54 -9.56 -10.31
N THR A 435 -23.50 -9.01 -10.96
CA THR A 435 -23.05 -7.64 -10.73
C THR A 435 -24.18 -6.64 -10.99
N LYS A 436 -24.83 -6.71 -12.15
CA LYS A 436 -25.98 -5.83 -12.48
C LYS A 436 -27.14 -5.97 -11.49
N GLY A 437 -27.39 -7.19 -11.00
CA GLY A 437 -28.47 -7.49 -10.07
C GLY A 437 -28.31 -6.85 -8.69
N ILE A 438 -27.08 -6.53 -8.28
CA ILE A 438 -26.80 -5.92 -6.98
C ILE A 438 -26.18 -4.51 -7.08
N GLU A 439 -25.89 -4.01 -8.27
CA GLU A 439 -25.25 -2.70 -8.48
C GLU A 439 -26.07 -1.54 -7.93
N SER A 440 -27.40 -1.64 -7.93
CA SER A 440 -28.30 -0.64 -7.35
C SER A 440 -28.27 -0.58 -5.82
N SER A 441 -27.69 -1.59 -5.16
CA SER A 441 -27.62 -1.64 -3.70
C SER A 441 -26.47 -0.81 -3.14
N TRP A 442 -25.38 -0.64 -3.89
CA TRP A 442 -24.14 -0.06 -3.38
C TRP A 442 -23.94 1.41 -3.73
N ASP A 443 -23.07 2.06 -2.96
CA ASP A 443 -22.66 3.43 -3.19
C ASP A 443 -21.62 3.52 -4.31
N SER A 444 -22.05 4.01 -5.47
CA SER A 444 -21.20 4.21 -6.64
C SER A 444 -20.32 5.46 -6.58
N SER A 445 -20.46 6.33 -5.56
CA SER A 445 -19.59 7.50 -5.38
C SER A 445 -18.18 7.15 -4.90
N VAL A 446 -17.98 5.92 -4.40
CA VAL A 446 -16.67 5.40 -4.02
C VAL A 446 -16.24 4.36 -5.06
N GLU A 447 -15.48 4.84 -6.03
CA GLU A 447 -15.06 4.09 -7.21
C GLU A 447 -14.01 3.01 -6.90
N GLU A 448 -13.89 2.05 -7.82
CA GLU A 448 -12.87 1.00 -7.77
C GLU A 448 -11.45 1.54 -7.82
N LEU A 449 -10.53 0.77 -7.25
CA LEU A 449 -9.11 1.08 -7.25
C LEU A 449 -8.45 0.39 -8.45
N LEU A 450 -7.62 1.13 -9.17
CA LEU A 450 -6.85 0.63 -10.31
C LEU A 450 -5.55 -0.05 -9.86
N TRP A 451 -4.96 0.39 -8.75
CA TRP A 451 -3.69 -0.17 -8.25
C TRP A 451 -3.85 -1.50 -7.49
N CYS A 452 -5.07 -1.80 -7.03
CA CYS A 452 -5.37 -2.90 -6.12
C CYS A 452 -6.27 -3.93 -6.83
N GLU A 453 -5.65 -4.82 -7.61
CA GLU A 453 -6.33 -5.96 -8.24
C GLU A 453 -6.52 -7.12 -7.23
N PRO A 454 -7.71 -7.75 -7.16
CA PRO A 454 -7.99 -8.84 -6.20
C PRO A 454 -7.33 -10.17 -6.60
N GLY A 455 -7.40 -11.16 -5.71
CA GLY A 455 -6.89 -12.52 -5.93
C GLY A 455 -5.60 -12.86 -5.20
N TYR A 456 -5.34 -14.17 -5.05
CA TYR A 456 -4.18 -14.72 -4.34
C TYR A 456 -2.85 -14.30 -5.00
N GLU A 457 -2.73 -14.45 -6.32
CA GLU A 457 -1.49 -14.13 -7.04
C GLU A 457 -1.07 -12.67 -6.87
N ARG A 458 -2.02 -11.72 -6.97
CA ARG A 458 -1.74 -10.29 -6.81
C ARG A 458 -1.37 -9.91 -5.38
N GLY A 459 -2.02 -10.50 -4.40
CA GLY A 459 -1.65 -10.31 -3.00
C GLY A 459 -0.24 -10.83 -2.71
N MET A 460 0.10 -12.01 -3.24
CA MET A 460 1.41 -12.62 -3.06
C MET A 460 2.51 -11.89 -3.84
N GLN A 461 2.22 -11.36 -5.02
CA GLN A 461 3.15 -10.47 -5.74
C GLN A 461 3.46 -9.22 -4.91
N THR A 462 2.41 -8.55 -4.40
CA THR A 462 2.59 -7.35 -3.57
C THR A 462 3.46 -7.65 -2.35
N PHE A 463 3.25 -8.82 -1.73
CA PHE A 463 4.07 -9.27 -0.62
C PHE A 463 5.51 -9.62 -1.01
N PHE A 464 5.72 -10.24 -2.17
CA PHE A 464 7.06 -10.52 -2.71
C PHE A 464 7.85 -9.23 -2.94
N GLU A 465 7.22 -8.23 -3.57
CA GLU A 465 7.84 -6.91 -3.79
C GLU A 465 8.22 -6.23 -2.48
N PHE A 466 7.41 -6.41 -1.43
CA PHE A 466 7.75 -5.97 -0.08
C PHE A 466 8.96 -6.71 0.49
N ILE A 467 9.03 -8.04 0.40
CA ILE A 467 10.20 -8.79 0.88
C ILE A 467 11.48 -8.32 0.18
N ASP A 468 11.42 -8.11 -1.13
CA ASP A 468 12.58 -7.77 -1.95
C ASP A 468 13.07 -6.32 -1.72
N ASN A 469 12.13 -5.37 -1.56
CA ASN A 469 12.44 -3.95 -1.58
C ASN A 469 12.10 -3.20 -0.28
N GLY A 470 10.97 -3.51 0.35
CA GLY A 470 10.44 -2.74 1.49
C GLY A 470 10.89 -3.26 2.86
N LEU A 471 11.11 -4.57 2.99
CA LEU A 471 11.33 -5.22 4.28
C LEU A 471 12.58 -4.69 5.00
N VAL A 472 13.66 -4.46 4.25
CA VAL A 472 14.93 -3.93 4.78
C VAL A 472 14.76 -2.61 5.54
N ASP A 473 13.90 -1.72 5.04
CA ASP A 473 13.69 -0.38 5.61
C ASP A 473 12.43 -0.34 6.51
N PHE A 474 11.66 -1.44 6.64
CA PHE A 474 10.37 -1.46 7.33
C PHE A 474 10.46 -1.02 8.79
N ASN A 475 11.43 -1.53 9.54
CA ASN A 475 11.60 -1.22 10.96
C ASN A 475 11.76 0.30 11.20
N GLU A 476 12.63 0.94 10.40
CA GLU A 476 12.97 2.35 10.57
C GLU A 476 11.96 3.30 9.90
N LYS A 477 11.37 2.89 8.78
CA LYS A 477 10.61 3.79 7.89
C LYS A 477 9.11 3.59 7.89
N ARG A 478 8.55 2.55 8.53
CA ARG A 478 7.09 2.30 8.58
C ARG A 478 6.24 3.43 9.17
N ASN A 479 6.87 4.33 9.94
CA ASN A 479 6.20 5.47 10.57
C ASN A 479 6.34 6.77 9.78
N ASP A 480 7.05 6.75 8.64
CA ASP A 480 7.22 7.91 7.77
C ASP A 480 6.31 7.76 6.55
N PRO A 481 5.20 8.52 6.48
CA PRO A 481 4.26 8.45 5.37
C PRO A 481 4.83 8.95 4.05
N THR A 482 6.07 9.47 4.02
CA THR A 482 6.78 9.85 2.79
C THR A 482 7.61 8.71 2.19
N GLN A 483 7.67 7.55 2.86
CA GLN A 483 8.53 6.43 2.48
C GLN A 483 7.69 5.24 1.98
N PRO A 484 8.09 4.57 0.89
CA PRO A 484 7.41 3.39 0.35
C PRO A 484 7.80 2.12 1.12
N SER A 485 7.72 2.15 2.45
CA SER A 485 8.26 1.11 3.32
C SER A 485 7.23 0.07 3.73
N LEU A 486 5.93 0.35 3.61
CA LEU A 486 4.86 -0.57 4.01
C LEU A 486 4.68 -1.71 3.01
N SER A 487 4.23 -2.87 3.51
CA SER A 487 3.95 -4.04 2.68
C SER A 487 2.77 -3.86 1.72
N ASN A 488 1.87 -2.92 2.00
CA ASN A 488 0.65 -2.66 1.24
C ASN A 488 -0.32 -3.85 1.10
N ILE A 489 -0.11 -4.95 1.80
CA ILE A 489 -0.91 -6.19 1.68
C ILE A 489 -2.27 -6.18 2.42
N SER A 490 -2.58 -5.13 3.18
CA SER A 490 -3.80 -5.06 3.98
C SER A 490 -5.12 -5.27 3.20
N PRO A 491 -5.27 -4.85 1.92
CA PRO A 491 -6.47 -5.18 1.14
C PRO A 491 -6.68 -6.68 0.99
N TRP A 492 -5.63 -7.41 0.59
CA TRP A 492 -5.69 -8.86 0.39
C TRP A 492 -5.81 -9.63 1.69
N LEU A 493 -5.19 -9.15 2.78
CA LEU A 493 -5.42 -9.74 4.11
C LEU A 493 -6.87 -9.55 4.56
N ARG A 494 -7.46 -8.36 4.38
CA ARG A 494 -8.84 -8.07 4.83
C ARG A 494 -9.88 -8.97 4.15
N PHE A 495 -9.73 -9.20 2.85
CA PHE A 495 -10.61 -10.12 2.10
C PHE A 495 -10.17 -11.59 2.20
N GLY A 496 -9.04 -11.86 2.87
CA GLY A 496 -8.51 -13.22 2.99
C GLY A 496 -8.04 -13.82 1.67
N HIS A 497 -7.70 -12.99 0.67
CA HIS A 497 -7.09 -13.43 -0.58
C HIS A 497 -5.69 -14.03 -0.38
N ILE A 498 -4.98 -13.61 0.68
CA ILE A 498 -3.70 -14.21 1.10
C ILE A 498 -3.71 -14.52 2.59
N SER A 499 -2.90 -15.51 2.99
CA SER A 499 -2.77 -15.92 4.38
C SER A 499 -1.79 -15.02 5.15
N GLY A 500 -2.21 -14.50 6.30
CA GLY A 500 -1.32 -13.82 7.22
C GLY A 500 -0.22 -14.75 7.77
N GLN A 501 -0.53 -16.04 7.95
CA GLN A 501 0.46 -17.05 8.33
C GLN A 501 1.49 -17.28 7.24
N ARG A 502 1.08 -17.37 5.96
CA ARG A 502 2.04 -17.43 4.83
C ARG A 502 2.98 -16.24 4.86
N CYS A 503 2.44 -15.03 5.00
CA CYS A 503 3.25 -13.81 5.02
C CYS A 503 4.23 -13.81 6.19
N ALA A 504 3.77 -14.17 7.40
CA ALA A 504 4.63 -14.25 8.58
C ALA A 504 5.71 -15.34 8.44
N PHE A 505 5.37 -16.50 7.85
CA PHE A 505 6.29 -17.62 7.66
C PHE A 505 7.43 -17.25 6.71
N GLU A 506 7.11 -16.65 5.56
CA GLU A 506 8.13 -16.19 4.60
C GLU A 506 8.96 -15.02 5.15
N ALA A 507 8.35 -14.08 5.89
CA ALA A 507 9.10 -13.03 6.58
C ALA A 507 10.05 -13.60 7.64
N ALA A 508 9.64 -14.65 8.38
CA ALA A 508 10.50 -15.31 9.35
C ALA A 508 11.73 -15.96 8.71
N LYS A 509 11.62 -16.50 7.48
CA LYS A 509 12.79 -17.01 6.73
C LYS A 509 13.82 -15.91 6.45
N GLN A 510 13.36 -14.66 6.27
CA GLN A 510 14.24 -13.51 6.02
C GLN A 510 15.07 -13.08 7.24
N ARG A 511 14.77 -13.57 8.46
CA ARG A 511 15.59 -13.31 9.66
C ARG A 511 17.04 -13.80 9.53
N LYS A 512 17.27 -14.81 8.68
CA LYS A 512 18.61 -15.34 8.38
C LYS A 512 19.45 -14.39 7.51
N VAL A 513 18.81 -13.43 6.84
CA VAL A 513 19.46 -12.41 6.03
C VAL A 513 19.68 -11.18 6.91
N SER A 514 20.94 -10.89 7.24
CA SER A 514 21.29 -9.86 8.24
C SER A 514 20.62 -8.50 8.02
N LYS A 515 20.52 -8.02 6.76
CA LYS A 515 19.88 -6.74 6.43
C LYS A 515 18.35 -6.73 6.62
N ASN A 516 17.71 -7.90 6.61
CA ASN A 516 16.25 -8.02 6.67
C ASN A 516 15.75 -8.37 8.07
N LYS A 517 16.65 -8.67 9.02
CA LYS A 517 16.28 -9.19 10.35
C LYS A 517 15.33 -8.26 11.12
N ASP A 518 15.72 -7.01 11.30
CA ASP A 518 14.93 -6.06 12.09
C ASP A 518 13.60 -5.72 11.39
N GLY A 519 13.63 -5.65 10.06
CA GLY A 519 12.44 -5.51 9.22
C GLY A 519 11.46 -6.67 9.40
N ALA A 520 11.96 -7.91 9.37
CA ALA A 520 11.18 -9.12 9.59
C ALA A 520 10.59 -9.18 11.00
N ASP A 521 11.36 -8.84 12.03
CA ASP A 521 10.88 -8.81 13.42
C ASP A 521 9.76 -7.78 13.60
N SER A 522 9.96 -6.57 13.08
CA SER A 522 8.92 -5.54 13.09
C SER A 522 7.70 -5.93 12.27
N PHE A 523 7.87 -6.57 11.11
CA PHE A 523 6.75 -7.05 10.30
C PHE A 523 5.95 -8.14 11.03
N ILE A 524 6.61 -9.08 11.71
CA ILE A 524 5.95 -10.15 12.48
C ILE A 524 5.18 -9.57 13.68
N GLU A 525 5.73 -8.58 14.39
CA GLU A 525 4.99 -7.88 15.45
C GLU A 525 3.69 -7.26 14.92
N GLU A 526 3.72 -6.56 13.78
CA GLU A 526 2.53 -5.90 13.23
C GLU A 526 1.56 -6.91 12.58
N SER A 527 2.06 -7.88 11.81
CA SER A 527 1.24 -8.84 11.04
C SER A 527 0.70 -10.01 11.85
N VAL A 528 1.32 -10.33 12.99
CA VAL A 528 0.88 -11.40 13.90
C VAL A 528 0.35 -10.78 15.18
N VAL A 529 1.23 -10.19 16.01
CA VAL A 529 0.84 -9.76 17.36
C VAL A 529 -0.24 -8.67 17.34
N ARG A 530 -0.07 -7.61 16.55
CA ARG A 530 -1.04 -6.50 16.49
C ARG A 530 -2.34 -6.90 15.78
N ARG A 531 -2.23 -7.66 14.68
CA ARG A 531 -3.39 -8.14 13.93
C ARG A 531 -4.25 -9.12 14.74
N GLU A 532 -3.63 -10.10 15.39
CA GLU A 532 -4.35 -11.09 16.21
C GLU A 532 -4.87 -10.48 17.53
N LEU A 533 -4.23 -9.42 18.03
CA LEU A 533 -4.78 -8.63 19.14
C LEU A 533 -6.09 -7.94 18.76
N ALA A 534 -6.22 -7.48 17.52
CA ALA A 534 -7.46 -6.88 17.04
C ALA A 534 -8.59 -7.92 16.95
N ASP A 535 -8.28 -9.13 16.48
CA ASP A 535 -9.22 -10.26 16.52
C ASP A 535 -9.60 -10.62 17.97
N ASN A 536 -8.63 -10.67 18.90
CA ASN A 536 -8.87 -10.88 20.32
C ASN A 536 -9.82 -9.82 20.90
N PHE A 537 -9.62 -8.54 20.58
CA PHE A 537 -10.49 -7.46 21.04
C PHE A 537 -11.92 -7.64 20.54
N CYS A 538 -12.12 -7.78 19.22
CA CYS A 538 -13.46 -7.95 18.67
C CYS A 538 -14.13 -9.26 19.13
N PHE A 539 -13.37 -10.31 19.38
CA PHE A 539 -13.90 -11.61 19.83
C PHE A 539 -14.42 -11.56 21.27
N TYR A 540 -13.72 -10.84 22.16
CA TYR A 540 -14.05 -10.81 23.59
C TYR A 540 -14.80 -9.54 24.04
N ALA A 541 -14.83 -8.48 23.23
CA ALA A 541 -15.58 -7.25 23.53
C ALA A 541 -16.82 -7.13 22.61
N PRO A 542 -18.03 -7.49 23.07
CA PRO A 542 -19.24 -7.38 22.25
C PRO A 542 -19.50 -5.97 21.71
N GLU A 543 -19.07 -4.95 22.46
CA GLU A 543 -19.22 -3.51 22.19
C GLU A 543 -17.93 -2.90 21.58
N TYR A 544 -17.20 -3.67 20.77
CA TYR A 544 -15.90 -3.27 20.20
C TYR A 544 -15.93 -2.01 19.31
N ASP A 545 -17.12 -1.57 18.91
CA ASP A 545 -17.38 -0.44 18.01
C ASP A 545 -17.84 0.84 18.74
N ASN A 546 -17.83 0.84 20.08
CA ASN A 546 -18.25 1.99 20.87
C ASN A 546 -17.50 2.11 22.20
N ILE A 547 -17.66 3.27 22.86
CA ILE A 547 -16.90 3.63 24.07
C ILE A 547 -17.03 2.61 25.21
N LYS A 548 -18.13 1.84 25.29
CA LYS A 548 -18.32 0.82 26.34
C LYS A 548 -17.36 -0.36 26.19
N GLY A 549 -16.85 -0.61 24.98
CA GLY A 549 -15.82 -1.61 24.72
C GLY A 549 -14.42 -1.20 25.21
N ALA A 550 -14.21 0.06 25.60
CA ALA A 550 -12.92 0.54 26.09
C ALA A 550 -12.66 0.21 27.57
N ALA A 551 -11.42 0.37 28.02
CA ALA A 551 -11.08 0.20 29.44
C ALA A 551 -11.74 1.29 30.31
N LYS A 552 -12.06 0.97 31.57
CA LYS A 552 -12.74 1.88 32.51
C LYS A 552 -12.05 3.24 32.64
N TRP A 553 -10.72 3.27 32.75
CA TRP A 553 -9.95 4.52 32.86
C TRP A 553 -10.17 5.47 31.67
N ALA A 554 -10.34 4.91 30.46
CA ALA A 554 -10.56 5.67 29.25
C ALA A 554 -12.00 6.19 29.18
N GLN A 555 -12.97 5.36 29.58
CA GLN A 555 -14.37 5.79 29.70
C GLN A 555 -14.51 6.95 30.70
N GLU A 556 -13.89 6.83 31.87
CA GLU A 556 -13.91 7.83 32.93
C GLU A 556 -13.27 9.16 32.49
N THR A 557 -12.07 9.12 31.89
CA THR A 557 -11.38 10.34 31.45
C THR A 557 -12.10 11.02 30.30
N LEU A 558 -12.64 10.26 29.32
CA LEU A 558 -13.42 10.83 28.23
C LEU A 558 -14.75 11.43 28.71
N ASN A 559 -15.41 10.81 29.68
CA ASN A 559 -16.64 11.32 30.26
C ASN A 559 -16.38 12.62 31.06
N LEU A 560 -15.28 12.69 31.81
CA LEU A 560 -14.87 13.89 32.54
C LEU A 560 -14.71 15.09 31.60
N HIS A 561 -14.07 14.89 30.45
CA HIS A 561 -13.78 15.92 29.45
C HIS A 561 -14.89 16.06 28.38
N LYS A 562 -16.05 15.43 28.57
CA LYS A 562 -17.15 15.46 27.60
C LYS A 562 -17.72 16.85 27.37
N LYS A 563 -17.59 17.76 28.34
CA LYS A 563 -18.12 19.14 28.28
C LYS A 563 -17.10 20.20 27.89
N ASP A 564 -15.84 19.82 27.68
CA ASP A 564 -14.79 20.76 27.30
C ASP A 564 -15.13 21.48 25.98
N GLU A 565 -14.73 22.73 25.83
CA GLU A 565 -14.95 23.44 24.56
C GLU A 565 -14.04 22.87 23.46
N ARG A 566 -14.60 22.63 22.26
CA ARG A 566 -13.85 22.18 21.08
C ARG A 566 -13.70 23.35 20.12
N SER A 567 -12.50 23.92 20.05
CA SER A 567 -12.15 25.01 19.12
C SER A 567 -10.81 24.72 18.45
N PRO A 568 -10.78 24.45 17.13
CA PRO A 568 -11.92 24.45 16.21
C PRO A 568 -12.84 23.23 16.41
N SER A 569 -14.09 23.37 15.97
CA SER A 569 -15.03 22.24 15.77
C SER A 569 -15.48 22.24 14.32
N TYR A 570 -15.54 21.05 13.70
CA TYR A 570 -15.94 20.90 12.30
C TYR A 570 -17.25 20.12 12.18
N SER A 571 -18.06 20.48 11.20
CA SER A 571 -19.21 19.66 10.83
C SER A 571 -18.78 18.33 10.22
N GLU A 572 -19.62 17.30 10.30
CA GLU A 572 -19.36 16.00 9.66
C GLU A 572 -19.06 16.16 8.16
N ARG A 573 -19.77 17.07 7.47
CA ARG A 573 -19.50 17.41 6.06
C ARG A 573 -18.06 17.89 5.85
N GLN A 574 -17.58 18.83 6.66
CA GLN A 574 -16.21 19.37 6.55
C GLN A 574 -15.16 18.29 6.80
N ILE A 575 -15.41 17.39 7.75
CA ILE A 575 -14.55 16.23 8.01
C ILE A 575 -14.55 15.30 6.78
N ILE A 576 -15.71 14.92 6.26
CA ILE A 576 -15.82 14.02 5.09
C ILE A 576 -15.12 14.62 3.85
N GLU A 577 -15.24 15.93 3.64
CA GLU A 577 -14.71 16.63 2.46
C GLU A 577 -13.26 17.13 2.61
N ALA A 578 -12.60 16.86 3.73
CA ALA A 578 -11.23 17.32 3.99
C ALA A 578 -11.10 18.86 3.97
N GLU A 579 -12.06 19.53 4.60
CA GLU A 579 -12.20 20.99 4.68
C GLU A 579 -11.91 21.51 6.10
N THR A 580 -10.83 21.04 6.72
CA THR A 580 -10.38 21.49 8.04
C THR A 580 -9.26 22.53 7.92
N GLY A 581 -8.86 23.16 9.04
CA GLY A 581 -7.71 24.05 9.11
C GLY A 581 -6.35 23.33 9.17
N ASP A 582 -6.34 22.00 9.16
CA ASP A 582 -5.14 21.17 9.25
C ASP A 582 -4.85 20.51 7.89
N ASP A 583 -3.82 21.02 7.20
CA ASP A 583 -3.48 20.58 5.85
C ASP A 583 -2.95 19.14 5.79
N LEU A 584 -2.27 18.67 6.83
CA LEU A 584 -1.84 17.28 6.98
C LEU A 584 -3.05 16.36 7.14
N TRP A 585 -4.00 16.72 8.00
CA TRP A 585 -5.23 15.92 8.18
C TRP A 585 -6.03 15.85 6.89
N ASN A 586 -6.19 16.99 6.21
CA ASN A 586 -6.88 17.05 4.93
C ASN A 586 -6.19 16.20 3.85
N ALA A 587 -4.85 16.21 3.80
CA ALA A 587 -4.09 15.35 2.88
C ALA A 587 -4.27 13.87 3.20
N ALA A 588 -4.28 13.48 4.48
CA ALA A 588 -4.55 12.10 4.89
C ALA A 588 -5.96 11.65 4.51
N GLN A 589 -6.97 12.50 4.72
CA GLN A 589 -8.35 12.23 4.31
C GLN A 589 -8.47 12.10 2.78
N ARG A 590 -7.77 12.94 2.01
CA ARG A 590 -7.71 12.81 0.54
C ARG A 590 -7.02 11.52 0.09
N GLN A 591 -5.92 11.13 0.73
CA GLN A 591 -5.28 9.82 0.50
C GLN A 591 -6.29 8.68 0.69
N LEU A 592 -7.05 8.70 1.78
CA LEU A 592 -8.08 7.69 2.04
C LEU A 592 -9.15 7.65 0.91
N LYS A 593 -9.70 8.80 0.51
CA LYS A 593 -10.72 8.87 -0.55
C LYS A 593 -10.17 8.39 -1.91
N GLN A 594 -8.99 8.87 -2.31
CA GLN A 594 -8.43 8.64 -3.65
C GLN A 594 -7.77 7.27 -3.79
N VAL A 595 -6.99 6.85 -2.80
CA VAL A 595 -6.17 5.63 -2.84
C VAL A 595 -6.90 4.45 -2.20
N GLY A 596 -7.87 4.71 -1.33
CA GLY A 596 -8.54 3.67 -0.56
C GLY A 596 -7.66 3.03 0.50
N LYS A 597 -6.48 3.59 0.80
CA LYS A 597 -5.58 3.10 1.84
C LYS A 597 -4.78 4.25 2.44
N MET A 598 -5.17 4.69 3.63
CA MET A 598 -4.41 5.70 4.38
C MET A 598 -3.17 5.07 5.02
N HIS A 599 -2.04 5.78 5.00
CA HIS A 599 -0.80 5.36 5.66
C HIS A 599 -1.02 5.10 7.15
N GLY A 600 -0.48 4.00 7.69
CA GLY A 600 -0.78 3.55 9.06
C GLY A 600 -0.49 4.59 10.14
N PHE A 601 0.64 5.30 10.03
CA PHE A 601 0.96 6.40 10.96
C PHE A 601 -0.10 7.51 10.96
N LEU A 602 -0.62 7.84 9.78
CA LEU A 602 -1.59 8.92 9.62
C LEU A 602 -3.00 8.50 10.06
N ARG A 603 -3.36 7.21 10.04
CA ARG A 603 -4.64 6.75 10.62
C ARG A 603 -4.74 7.11 12.11
N MET A 604 -3.63 6.98 12.85
CA MET A 604 -3.56 7.38 14.25
C MET A 604 -3.77 8.89 14.44
N TYR A 605 -3.07 9.70 13.65
CA TYR A 605 -3.22 11.16 13.66
C TYR A 605 -4.66 11.57 13.32
N TRP A 606 -5.16 10.99 12.24
CA TRP A 606 -6.45 11.28 11.66
C TRP A 606 -7.61 10.99 12.62
N ALA A 607 -7.66 9.82 13.24
CA ALA A 607 -8.72 9.46 14.18
C ALA A 607 -8.66 10.28 15.47
N LYS A 608 -7.45 10.64 15.95
CA LYS A 608 -7.28 11.50 17.13
C LYS A 608 -7.78 12.92 16.87
N LYS A 609 -7.58 13.46 15.68
CA LYS A 609 -8.13 14.76 15.30
C LYS A 609 -9.66 14.77 15.18
N ILE A 610 -10.27 13.66 14.75
CA ILE A 610 -11.73 13.53 14.77
C ILE A 610 -12.26 13.65 16.22
N LEU A 611 -11.60 13.02 17.20
CA LEU A 611 -11.94 13.21 18.62
C LEU A 611 -11.79 14.68 19.06
N GLU A 612 -10.71 15.34 18.66
CA GLU A 612 -10.43 16.74 19.04
C GLU A 612 -11.47 17.72 18.52
N TRP A 613 -12.00 17.50 17.32
CA TRP A 613 -12.84 18.48 16.61
C TRP A 613 -14.34 18.17 16.62
N THR A 614 -14.77 17.06 17.22
CA THR A 614 -16.19 16.68 17.27
C THR A 614 -16.84 17.20 18.54
N ALA A 615 -17.58 18.31 18.43
CA ALA A 615 -18.26 18.93 19.58
C ALA A 615 -19.30 18.02 20.27
N ALA A 616 -19.92 17.09 19.53
CA ALA A 616 -20.90 16.15 20.08
C ALA A 616 -20.28 15.09 21.01
N GLY A 617 -18.96 15.00 21.09
CA GLY A 617 -18.24 14.14 22.03
C GLY A 617 -17.66 12.85 21.40
N PRO A 618 -17.07 11.99 22.25
CA PRO A 618 -16.28 10.84 21.79
C PRO A 618 -17.12 9.78 21.07
N GLU A 619 -18.39 9.57 21.45
CA GLU A 619 -19.25 8.60 20.78
C GLU A 619 -19.49 8.97 19.30
N GLU A 620 -19.72 10.25 19.03
CA GLU A 620 -19.88 10.75 17.66
C GLU A 620 -18.56 10.71 16.89
N ALA A 621 -17.44 11.00 17.55
CA ALA A 621 -16.11 10.88 16.94
C ALA A 621 -15.82 9.43 16.50
N ILE A 622 -16.19 8.43 17.31
CA ILE A 622 -16.07 7.01 16.95
C ILE A 622 -16.94 6.70 15.74
N ARG A 623 -18.22 7.14 15.75
CA ARG A 623 -19.14 6.91 14.62
C ARG A 623 -18.59 7.48 13.31
N ILE A 624 -18.13 8.74 13.32
CA ILE A 624 -17.57 9.39 12.13
C ILE A 624 -16.29 8.68 11.66
N ALA A 625 -15.39 8.31 12.58
CA ALA A 625 -14.15 7.63 12.24
C ALA A 625 -14.40 6.22 11.66
N LEU A 626 -15.31 5.44 12.23
CA LEU A 626 -15.69 4.13 11.69
C LEU A 626 -16.39 4.28 10.33
N TYR A 627 -17.33 5.21 10.20
CA TYR A 627 -17.99 5.50 8.93
C TYR A 627 -16.99 5.81 7.82
N LEU A 628 -16.04 6.72 8.05
CA LEU A 628 -15.03 7.07 7.06
C LEU A 628 -14.07 5.92 6.74
N ASN A 629 -13.61 5.20 7.77
CA ASN A 629 -12.73 4.05 7.59
C ASN A 629 -13.40 2.97 6.74
N ASP A 630 -14.63 2.61 7.07
CA ASP A 630 -15.35 1.49 6.45
C ASP A 630 -15.89 1.86 5.06
N ARG A 631 -16.24 3.13 4.84
CA ARG A 631 -16.69 3.63 3.54
C ARG A 631 -15.58 3.70 2.49
N TYR A 632 -14.39 4.16 2.88
CA TYR A 632 -13.33 4.50 1.93
C TYR A 632 -12.14 3.54 1.94
N SER A 633 -11.78 2.96 3.09
CA SER A 633 -10.59 2.11 3.17
C SER A 633 -10.90 0.72 2.61
N ILE A 634 -10.17 0.27 1.59
CA ILE A 634 -10.33 -1.08 1.02
C ILE A 634 -10.07 -2.19 2.07
N ASP A 635 -9.28 -1.88 3.10
CA ASP A 635 -9.01 -2.73 4.25
C ASP A 635 -9.87 -2.39 5.48
N GLY A 636 -10.94 -1.61 5.29
CA GLY A 636 -11.92 -1.24 6.31
C GLY A 636 -12.91 -2.35 6.65
N PHE A 637 -13.78 -2.08 7.63
CA PHE A 637 -14.76 -3.01 8.19
C PHE A 637 -14.16 -4.38 8.49
N CYS A 638 -13.17 -4.33 9.37
CA CYS A 638 -12.46 -5.51 9.87
C CYS A 638 -12.01 -5.25 11.31
N PRO A 639 -11.64 -6.30 12.08
CA PRO A 639 -11.20 -6.14 13.47
C PRO A 639 -10.09 -5.12 13.65
N ASN A 640 -9.14 -5.04 12.71
CA ASN A 640 -8.06 -4.03 12.74
C ASN A 640 -8.58 -2.60 12.63
N GLY A 641 -9.62 -2.36 11.83
CA GLY A 641 -10.25 -1.05 11.66
C GLY A 641 -10.91 -0.58 12.95
N PHE A 642 -11.78 -1.43 13.53
CA PHE A 642 -12.43 -1.15 14.82
C PHE A 642 -11.39 -0.91 15.92
N THR A 643 -10.44 -1.84 16.08
CA THR A 643 -9.39 -1.73 17.10
C THR A 643 -8.51 -0.50 16.89
N GLY A 644 -8.18 -0.14 15.64
CA GLY A 644 -7.36 1.03 15.33
C GLY A 644 -8.05 2.36 15.67
N VAL A 645 -9.35 2.48 15.39
CA VAL A 645 -10.16 3.63 15.80
C VAL A 645 -10.28 3.68 17.32
N MET A 646 -10.57 2.55 17.96
CA MET A 646 -10.71 2.46 19.42
C MET A 646 -9.39 2.68 20.17
N TRP A 647 -8.25 2.27 19.61
CA TRP A 647 -6.92 2.64 20.12
C TRP A 647 -6.70 4.14 20.02
N SER A 648 -7.12 4.76 18.92
CA SER A 648 -6.91 6.18 18.67
C SER A 648 -7.77 7.08 19.56
N ILE A 649 -9.05 6.76 19.68
CA ILE A 649 -10.06 7.61 20.36
C ILE A 649 -10.26 7.19 21.82
N CYS A 650 -10.23 5.89 22.12
CA CYS A 650 -10.54 5.36 23.45
C CYS A 650 -9.35 4.69 24.15
N GLY A 651 -8.14 4.76 23.59
CA GLY A 651 -6.95 4.19 24.23
C GLY A 651 -6.99 2.68 24.43
N VAL A 652 -7.81 1.95 23.67
CA VAL A 652 -7.80 0.48 23.67
C VAL A 652 -6.39 0.00 23.33
N HIS A 653 -5.83 -0.89 24.17
CA HIS A 653 -4.44 -1.37 24.07
C HIS A 653 -3.34 -0.32 24.25
N ASP A 654 -3.67 0.89 24.71
CA ASP A 654 -2.71 1.91 25.13
C ASP A 654 -2.78 2.14 26.64
N GLN A 655 -1.82 2.90 27.15
CA GLN A 655 -1.82 3.40 28.52
C GLN A 655 -2.41 4.81 28.60
N GLY A 656 -2.74 5.26 29.81
CA GLY A 656 -3.06 6.67 30.07
C GLY A 656 -1.82 7.57 29.93
N TRP A 657 -2.04 8.76 29.36
CA TRP A 657 -1.04 9.82 29.18
C TRP A 657 -1.37 11.04 30.04
N GLY A 658 -0.53 12.07 29.99
CA GLY A 658 -0.79 13.32 30.69
C GLY A 658 -2.14 13.92 30.30
N GLU A 659 -2.91 14.32 31.32
CA GLU A 659 -4.28 14.80 31.17
C GLU A 659 -4.34 16.14 30.44
N ARG A 660 -5.28 16.27 29.50
CA ARG A 660 -5.45 17.45 28.63
C ARG A 660 -6.92 17.72 28.39
N PRO A 661 -7.32 18.97 28.11
CA PRO A 661 -8.67 19.25 27.64
C PRO A 661 -9.03 18.38 26.43
N ILE A 662 -10.31 18.01 26.36
CA ILE A 662 -10.94 17.14 25.34
C ILE A 662 -10.48 15.68 25.40
N PHE A 663 -9.17 15.44 25.37
CA PHE A 663 -8.59 14.09 25.34
C PHE A 663 -8.59 13.39 26.69
N GLY A 664 -8.60 14.15 27.79
CA GLY A 664 -8.24 13.63 29.09
C GLY A 664 -6.88 12.94 29.02
N LYS A 665 -6.82 11.67 29.41
CA LYS A 665 -5.61 10.84 29.42
C LYS A 665 -5.39 10.05 28.13
N ILE A 666 -6.19 10.25 27.08
CA ILE A 666 -5.96 9.62 25.78
C ILE A 666 -4.67 10.17 25.14
N ARG A 667 -3.87 9.31 24.50
CA ARG A 667 -2.63 9.74 23.85
C ARG A 667 -2.91 10.85 22.84
N PHE A 668 -2.26 11.99 23.02
CA PHE A 668 -2.36 13.14 22.13
C PHE A 668 -1.36 13.05 20.95
N MET A 669 -1.79 13.50 19.77
CA MET A 669 -0.93 13.73 18.61
C MET A 669 -1.24 15.09 17.99
N ASN A 670 -0.20 15.87 17.68
CA ASN A 670 -0.34 17.19 17.07
C ASN A 670 0.55 17.36 15.84
N TYR A 671 0.22 18.40 15.08
CA TYR A 671 0.89 18.76 13.84
C TYR A 671 2.40 18.91 14.02
N GLN A 672 2.85 19.69 15.01
CA GLN A 672 4.28 19.90 15.26
C GLN A 672 5.00 18.58 15.63
N GLY A 673 4.30 17.66 16.30
CA GLY A 673 4.80 16.32 16.61
C GLY A 673 5.02 15.46 15.36
N CYS A 674 4.13 15.57 14.37
CA CYS A 674 4.30 14.94 13.06
C CYS A 674 5.44 15.61 12.26
N GLN A 675 5.55 16.93 12.31
CA GLN A 675 6.58 17.70 11.59
C GLN A 675 8.00 17.33 12.01
N ARG A 676 8.20 16.97 13.29
CA ARG A 676 9.49 16.47 13.80
C ARG A 676 9.83 15.06 13.34
N LYS A 677 8.87 14.30 12.80
CA LYS A 677 9.03 12.89 12.43
C LYS A 677 9.19 12.66 10.93
N PHE A 678 8.53 13.46 10.10
CA PHE A 678 8.60 13.32 8.64
C PHE A 678 8.33 14.64 7.92
N ASN A 679 8.61 14.69 6.62
CA ASN A 679 8.38 15.85 5.78
C ASN A 679 6.90 16.00 5.42
N ILE A 680 6.16 16.80 6.20
CA ILE A 680 4.73 17.08 5.97
C ILE A 680 4.48 17.70 4.57
N PRO A 681 5.19 18.77 4.15
CA PRO A 681 5.01 19.34 2.81
C PRO A 681 5.12 18.32 1.68
N ALA A 682 6.10 17.40 1.74
CA ALA A 682 6.26 16.35 0.72
C ALA A 682 5.06 15.39 0.69
N PHE A 683 4.49 15.05 1.85
CA PHE A 683 3.27 14.24 1.90
C PHE A 683 2.05 14.99 1.34
N ILE A 684 1.91 16.29 1.64
CA ILE A 684 0.81 17.12 1.16
C ILE A 684 0.86 17.28 -0.37
N GLU A 685 2.05 17.43 -0.95
CA GLU A 685 2.23 17.49 -2.41
C GLU A 685 1.73 16.24 -3.14
N CYS A 686 1.75 15.08 -2.48
CA CYS A 686 1.21 13.83 -3.06
C CYS A 686 -0.32 13.84 -3.12
N TYR A 687 -0.99 14.61 -2.25
CA TYR A 687 -2.44 14.66 -2.12
C TYR A 687 -2.92 16.11 -2.06
N PRO A 688 -2.76 16.89 -3.14
CA PRO A 688 -3.15 18.30 -3.16
C PRO A 688 -4.68 18.46 -3.07
N PRO A 689 -5.18 19.62 -2.64
CA PRO A 689 -6.60 19.94 -2.74
C PRO A 689 -7.06 19.87 -4.21
N LYS A 690 -8.33 19.54 -4.46
CA LYS A 690 -8.89 19.63 -5.81
C LYS A 690 -8.80 21.09 -6.25
N THR A 691 -8.11 21.36 -7.36
CA THR A 691 -8.16 22.67 -8.02
C THR A 691 -9.61 22.94 -8.41
N LYS A 692 -10.17 24.04 -7.90
CA LYS A 692 -11.52 24.50 -8.23
C LYS A 692 -11.62 24.95 -9.67
#